data_AF-A0A482XXG3-F1
#
_entry.id   AF-A0A482XXG3-F1
#
_cell.length_a   1.000
_cell.length_b   1.000
_cell.length_c   1.000
_cell.angle_alpha   90.00
_cell.angle_beta   90.00
_cell.angle_gamma   90.00
#
_symmetry.space_group_name_H-M   'P 1'
#
loop_
_entity.id
_entity.type
_entity.pdbx_description
1 polymer ?
#
loop_
_entity_poly.entity_id
_entity_poly.type
_entity_poly.pdbx_seq_one_letter_code
_entity_poly.pdbx_strand_id
1 'polypeptide(L)'
;MFDAIQTQVNSEQTQKFVEETDQGIMTAATTGKNQPLPIDEMQAEKPMITDDGSINVTWYNESGPSCSTGEKSLRALEFELDGRTIAHQGGGVWKQANGRTTVVSEPQIGYDGETLQLQILQLEEGDFGASEAVAKADHSKATDLTEEINTVAQNCPNGTSVKFTIESSYHEGWYQYLDSEFGTEANVTTDGDAVTVELTDIREPFDPAKFIVKEDHGLRGPGGKALAEDQRLARSLAGKGKGGGKGGNDVFSIKTTIKNVGQRDESQDVTATIWDDELNKKLLNTTKDELSVPKNGGERTIGHPELKFELDAAAKEKLDHGETYKYFIETEDDRTETPGTFYVGTPDSYFNVSNASHKIDENVTITADVQNIGVENTSDGRADLELEYLDDETPDAYKRISPNTVNGSYGATTTVEWTINASRMIRGDYEYSITTADDKSVTKTFTLNTGVDPSDTELVLDAGNEVNVSVMGTEVSAEGPTREQRARLVDGDKTNGKWKQSGRGEWGFTNQGWNENGGWRSDGDLRCSYYCDEPTEIWWDDDGGWDLEWTKSRYGDWSWNGPGTWQQHRVYNKRWAPVTTEIITQPVDENGNPIGESNTIQPESWGSENYESYRSPEDQNLNTHDTRDKIWKYNFTTEDRISLTLSSTLYSCSNYQKTNTDLYTDGEYYPYHDTWSRYNGNGYWDHYDCANMYGKSLEVDAATDSNKANVRVRSSENNTVPELRAGHQRQQSADEVLERGEEDLFGGKYENGTGYLDLEKGKEFVFMYELTEEAPPNTDPEEFWKEAEETDTPGDPNFNDVIVLVEVDDIPTEDIVSPIPVGEEGETVDVGHGESDDDSSDPSGFDSGVEVETDKIIIG
;
A
#
# COMPACT_ATOMS: atom_id res chain seq x y z
N MET A 1 -38.14 116.62 8.52
CA MET A 1 -39.07 116.08 7.49
C MET A 1 -38.29 115.37 6.38
N PHE A 2 -37.16 115.90 5.92
CA PHE A 2 -36.25 115.20 5.00
C PHE A 2 -35.63 113.91 5.60
N ASP A 3 -35.22 113.90 6.88
CA ASP A 3 -34.64 112.70 7.51
C ASP A 3 -35.61 111.51 7.65
N ALA A 4 -36.91 111.76 7.86
CA ALA A 4 -37.91 110.71 7.99
C ALA A 4 -38.22 110.03 6.64
N ILE A 5 -38.21 110.81 5.55
CA ILE A 5 -38.38 110.30 4.19
C ILE A 5 -37.12 109.56 3.74
N GLN A 6 -35.93 110.07 4.07
CA GLN A 6 -34.66 109.39 3.77
C GLN A 6 -34.55 108.05 4.53
N THR A 7 -34.94 108.01 5.81
CA THR A 7 -34.95 106.77 6.60
C THR A 7 -35.95 105.74 6.07
N GLN A 8 -37.12 106.18 5.60
CA GLN A 8 -38.14 105.29 5.04
C GLN A 8 -37.75 104.74 3.66
N VAL A 9 -37.19 105.60 2.78
CA VAL A 9 -36.67 105.19 1.46
C VAL A 9 -35.49 104.21 1.62
N ASN A 10 -34.58 104.47 2.55
CA ASN A 10 -33.46 103.56 2.84
C ASN A 10 -33.94 102.21 3.42
N SER A 11 -34.98 102.22 4.27
CA SER A 11 -35.57 100.99 4.81
C SER A 11 -36.26 100.15 3.74
N GLU A 12 -36.97 100.78 2.81
CA GLU A 12 -37.62 100.08 1.67
C GLU A 12 -36.58 99.51 0.70
N GLN A 13 -35.47 100.23 0.45
CA GLN A 13 -34.35 99.72 -0.35
C GLN A 13 -33.62 98.56 0.33
N THR A 14 -33.35 98.66 1.64
CA THR A 14 -32.78 97.59 2.45
C THR A 14 -33.63 96.33 2.37
N GLN A 15 -34.94 96.46 2.61
CA GLN A 15 -35.85 95.34 2.56
C GLN A 15 -35.87 94.69 1.17
N LYS A 16 -35.91 95.50 0.11
CA LYS A 16 -35.87 95.01 -1.26
C LYS A 16 -34.60 94.21 -1.56
N PHE A 17 -33.44 94.67 -1.10
CA PHE A 17 -32.18 93.95 -1.28
C PHE A 17 -32.11 92.65 -0.50
N VAL A 18 -32.62 92.65 0.72
CA VAL A 18 -32.71 91.43 1.53
C VAL A 18 -33.62 90.42 0.85
N GLU A 19 -34.81 90.84 0.38
CA GLU A 19 -35.74 89.98 -0.36
C GLU A 19 -35.15 89.46 -1.68
N GLU A 20 -34.48 90.31 -2.47
CA GLU A 20 -33.85 89.90 -3.73
C GLU A 20 -32.64 88.96 -3.51
N THR A 21 -31.86 89.19 -2.46
CA THR A 21 -30.73 88.32 -2.06
C THR A 21 -31.22 87.00 -1.50
N ASP A 22 -32.23 87.01 -0.63
CA ASP A 22 -32.88 85.81 -0.08
C ASP A 22 -33.50 84.98 -1.20
N GLN A 23 -34.27 85.61 -2.08
CA GLN A 23 -34.85 84.95 -3.24
C GLN A 23 -33.77 84.36 -4.16
N GLY A 24 -32.66 85.07 -4.38
CA GLY A 24 -31.52 84.59 -5.17
C GLY A 24 -30.87 83.35 -4.54
N ILE A 25 -30.59 83.39 -3.24
CA ILE A 25 -30.02 82.26 -2.48
C ILE A 25 -30.98 81.07 -2.48
N MET A 26 -32.26 81.29 -2.18
CA MET A 26 -33.29 80.24 -2.16
C MET A 26 -33.54 79.64 -3.56
N THR A 27 -33.51 80.46 -4.61
CA THR A 27 -33.64 79.97 -5.99
C THR A 27 -32.41 79.16 -6.39
N ALA A 28 -31.20 79.59 -6.01
CA ALA A 28 -30.00 78.81 -6.22
C ALA A 28 -30.12 77.47 -5.48
N ALA A 29 -30.43 77.51 -4.18
CA ALA A 29 -30.59 76.35 -3.30
C ALA A 29 -31.68 75.38 -3.77
N THR A 30 -32.76 75.85 -4.39
CA THR A 30 -33.84 74.97 -4.88
C THR A 30 -33.55 74.43 -6.28
N THR A 31 -32.99 75.24 -7.17
CA THR A 31 -32.87 74.89 -8.60
C THR A 31 -31.51 74.37 -9.02
N GLY A 32 -30.48 74.53 -8.18
CA GLY A 32 -29.09 74.21 -8.52
C GLY A 32 -28.45 75.18 -9.52
N LYS A 33 -29.18 76.20 -9.96
CA LYS A 33 -28.70 77.16 -10.95
C LYS A 33 -28.05 78.35 -10.27
N ASN A 34 -26.86 78.71 -10.73
CA ASN A 34 -26.18 79.94 -10.36
C ASN A 34 -27.13 81.15 -10.44
N GLN A 35 -27.29 81.87 -9.33
CA GLN A 35 -28.08 83.10 -9.28
C GLN A 35 -27.15 84.29 -9.02
N PRO A 36 -27.19 85.35 -9.84
CA PRO A 36 -26.49 86.58 -9.52
C PRO A 36 -27.13 87.21 -8.27
N LEU A 37 -26.30 87.74 -7.37
CA LEU A 37 -26.74 88.46 -6.17
C LEU A 37 -26.56 89.96 -6.39
N PRO A 38 -27.54 90.82 -6.00
CA PRO A 38 -27.53 92.26 -6.26
C PRO A 38 -26.57 93.05 -5.33
N ILE A 39 -25.40 92.49 -5.00
CA ILE A 39 -24.46 93.00 -4.00
C ILE A 39 -23.84 94.33 -4.42
N ASP A 40 -23.54 94.51 -5.71
CA ASP A 40 -22.89 95.71 -6.24
C ASP A 40 -23.85 96.92 -6.35
N GLU A 41 -25.17 96.69 -6.32
CA GLU A 41 -26.18 97.74 -6.56
C GLU A 41 -26.42 98.67 -5.36
N MET A 42 -26.00 98.29 -4.14
CA MET A 42 -26.43 98.97 -2.90
C MET A 42 -25.35 99.66 -2.06
N GLN A 43 -24.11 99.78 -2.53
CA GLN A 43 -22.99 100.32 -1.72
C GLN A 43 -22.84 99.64 -0.35
N ALA A 44 -23.32 98.41 -0.19
CA ALA A 44 -23.08 97.62 1.00
C ALA A 44 -21.57 97.35 1.14
N GLU A 45 -21.08 97.19 2.38
CA GLU A 45 -19.74 96.64 2.55
C GLU A 45 -19.65 95.25 1.90
N LYS A 46 -18.44 94.84 1.51
CA LYS A 46 -18.26 93.56 0.84
C LYS A 46 -18.86 92.44 1.70
N PRO A 47 -19.64 91.51 1.11
CA PRO A 47 -20.20 90.38 1.83
C PRO A 47 -19.08 89.60 2.50
N MET A 48 -19.30 89.20 3.75
CA MET A 48 -18.38 88.35 4.48
C MET A 48 -19.07 87.03 4.82
N ILE A 49 -18.42 85.92 4.50
CA ILE A 49 -18.83 84.62 5.03
C ILE A 49 -18.07 84.43 6.33
N THR A 50 -18.80 84.31 7.43
CA THR A 50 -18.26 84.07 8.76
C THR A 50 -18.46 82.61 9.15
N ASP A 51 -17.49 82.06 9.89
CA ASP A 51 -17.62 80.74 10.51
C ASP A 51 -18.47 80.83 11.80
N ASP A 52 -19.66 81.44 11.68
CA ASP A 52 -20.66 81.54 12.75
C ASP A 52 -21.80 80.55 12.50
N GLY A 53 -22.24 79.86 13.54
CA GLY A 53 -23.34 78.92 13.44
C GLY A 53 -22.90 77.45 13.42
N SER A 54 -23.45 76.65 14.32
CA SER A 54 -23.40 75.19 14.26
C SER A 54 -24.77 74.59 14.59
N ILE A 55 -25.04 73.39 14.07
CA ILE A 55 -26.16 72.56 14.50
C ILE A 55 -25.67 71.18 14.95
N ASN A 56 -26.28 70.66 16.01
CA ASN A 56 -26.13 69.28 16.44
C ASN A 56 -27.50 68.65 16.71
N VAL A 57 -27.77 67.47 16.14
CA VAL A 57 -29.02 66.71 16.35
C VAL A 57 -28.71 65.45 17.15
N THR A 58 -29.46 65.21 18.23
CA THR A 58 -29.24 64.09 19.14
C THR A 58 -30.54 63.35 19.44
N TRP A 59 -30.55 62.04 19.18
CA TRP A 59 -31.60 61.11 19.58
C TRP A 59 -31.27 60.46 20.92
N TYR A 60 -32.22 60.38 21.83
CA TYR A 60 -32.00 59.90 23.19
C TYR A 60 -33.27 59.32 23.83
N ASN A 61 -33.10 58.74 25.01
CA ASN A 61 -34.14 58.26 25.91
C ASN A 61 -33.70 58.57 27.36
N GLU A 62 -34.62 58.75 28.29
CA GLU A 62 -34.37 59.22 29.66
C GLU A 62 -33.29 58.45 30.42
N SER A 63 -33.07 57.17 30.07
CA SER A 63 -32.13 56.27 30.77
C SER A 63 -31.05 55.65 29.87
N GLY A 64 -30.97 56.03 28.59
CA GLY A 64 -30.18 55.34 27.56
C GLY A 64 -29.02 56.14 26.96
N PRO A 65 -28.10 55.48 26.24
CA PRO A 65 -27.10 56.18 25.43
C PRO A 65 -27.78 57.01 24.34
N SER A 66 -27.24 58.20 24.07
CA SER A 66 -27.71 59.10 23.02
C SER A 66 -26.89 58.95 21.74
N CYS A 67 -27.54 59.06 20.58
CA CYS A 67 -26.90 59.02 19.27
C CYS A 67 -26.94 60.42 18.65
N SER A 68 -25.82 60.92 18.17
CA SER A 68 -25.66 62.31 17.76
C SER A 68 -25.01 62.44 16.38
N THR A 69 -25.43 63.42 15.59
CA THR A 69 -24.75 63.81 14.34
C THR A 69 -23.39 64.46 14.57
N GLY A 70 -23.12 64.90 15.80
CA GLY A 70 -22.02 65.83 16.09
C GLY A 70 -22.31 67.23 15.56
N GLU A 71 -21.42 68.17 15.86
CA GLU A 71 -21.54 69.56 15.41
C GLU A 71 -21.30 69.71 13.91
N LYS A 72 -22.22 70.40 13.23
CA LYS A 72 -22.17 70.69 11.80
C LYS A 72 -22.21 72.19 11.60
N SER A 73 -21.24 72.73 10.87
CA SER A 73 -21.14 74.18 10.64
C SER A 73 -22.28 74.66 9.73
N LEU A 74 -22.89 75.79 10.07
CA LEU A 74 -23.89 76.49 9.26
C LEU A 74 -23.25 77.57 8.40
N ARG A 75 -22.31 78.33 9.00
CA ARG A 75 -21.73 79.59 8.50
C ARG A 75 -22.81 80.66 8.27
N ALA A 76 -22.42 81.93 8.30
CA ALA A 76 -23.33 83.04 8.01
C ALA A 76 -22.77 83.91 6.89
N LEU A 77 -23.65 84.36 6.00
CA LEU A 77 -23.34 85.41 5.02
C LEU A 77 -23.84 86.74 5.56
N GLU A 78 -22.92 87.63 5.89
CA GLU A 78 -23.18 88.88 6.58
C GLU A 78 -23.01 90.10 5.66
N PHE A 79 -23.95 91.03 5.80
CA PHE A 79 -23.96 92.33 5.12
C PHE A 79 -24.11 93.45 6.15
N GLU A 80 -23.20 94.42 6.11
CA GLU A 80 -23.35 95.67 6.85
C GLU A 80 -24.07 96.72 6.00
N LEU A 81 -25.24 97.15 6.46
CA LEU A 81 -26.08 98.13 5.77
C LEU A 81 -26.67 99.15 6.75
N ASP A 82 -26.30 100.42 6.58
CA ASP A 82 -26.79 101.54 7.39
C ASP A 82 -26.67 101.30 8.92
N GLY A 83 -25.58 100.67 9.37
CA GLY A 83 -25.28 100.36 10.77
C GLY A 83 -26.09 99.18 11.35
N ARG A 84 -26.55 98.28 10.49
CA ARG A 84 -27.26 97.03 10.83
C ARG A 84 -26.60 95.87 10.09
N THR A 85 -26.50 94.74 10.77
CA THR A 85 -26.02 93.49 10.19
C THR A 85 -27.22 92.70 9.68
N ILE A 86 -27.21 92.31 8.40
CA ILE A 86 -28.13 91.32 7.84
C ILE A 86 -27.34 90.02 7.66
N ALA A 87 -27.82 88.93 8.24
CA ALA A 87 -27.17 87.64 8.18
C ALA A 87 -28.09 86.58 7.57
N HIS A 88 -27.62 85.90 6.54
CA HIS A 88 -28.24 84.69 6.02
C HIS A 88 -27.55 83.48 6.65
N GLN A 89 -28.28 82.67 7.41
CA GLN A 89 -27.74 81.49 8.11
C GLN A 89 -28.83 80.43 8.25
N GLY A 90 -28.50 79.18 7.93
CA GLY A 90 -29.41 78.04 8.09
C GLY A 90 -30.67 78.07 7.23
N GLY A 91 -30.75 78.98 6.25
CA GLY A 91 -31.92 79.20 5.39
C GLY A 91 -32.86 80.29 5.90
N GLY A 92 -32.57 80.89 7.05
CA GLY A 92 -33.27 82.07 7.57
C GLY A 92 -32.48 83.35 7.33
N VAL A 93 -33.16 84.48 7.44
CA VAL A 93 -32.56 85.81 7.37
C VAL A 93 -32.80 86.59 8.65
N TRP A 94 -31.69 87.00 9.25
CA TRP A 94 -31.64 87.64 10.56
C TRP A 94 -31.18 89.08 10.40
N LYS A 95 -31.87 90.01 11.07
CA LYS A 95 -31.46 91.42 11.12
C LYS A 95 -31.06 91.77 12.54
N GLN A 96 -29.81 92.18 12.72
CA GLN A 96 -29.28 92.64 13.99
C GLN A 96 -29.14 94.18 13.98
N ALA A 97 -29.80 94.84 14.92
CA ALA A 97 -29.74 96.30 15.07
C ALA A 97 -29.84 96.70 16.55
N ASN A 98 -28.96 97.60 17.00
CA ASN A 98 -28.93 98.08 18.40
C ASN A 98 -28.87 96.95 19.44
N GLY A 99 -28.18 95.85 19.13
CA GLY A 99 -28.05 94.68 20.02
C GLY A 99 -29.31 93.83 20.17
N ARG A 100 -30.26 93.91 19.22
CA ARG A 100 -31.40 92.98 19.12
C ARG A 100 -31.42 92.32 17.75
N THR A 101 -31.75 91.04 17.72
CA THR A 101 -31.96 90.29 16.48
C THR A 101 -33.45 90.06 16.22
N THR A 102 -33.88 90.30 14.99
CA THR A 102 -35.27 90.03 14.53
C THR A 102 -35.24 89.18 13.27
N VAL A 103 -36.16 88.21 13.17
CA VAL A 103 -36.38 87.42 11.96
C VAL A 103 -36.94 88.28 10.82
N VAL A 104 -36.39 88.11 9.61
CA VAL A 104 -36.84 88.76 8.37
C VAL A 104 -37.42 87.73 7.40
N SER A 105 -36.76 86.58 7.28
CA SER A 105 -37.21 85.41 6.51
C SER A 105 -36.99 84.17 7.37
N GLU A 106 -37.97 83.28 7.40
CA GLU A 106 -37.97 82.08 8.25
C GLU A 106 -37.27 80.91 7.54
N PRO A 107 -36.47 80.10 8.25
CA PRO A 107 -35.88 78.89 7.69
C PRO A 107 -36.94 77.80 7.47
N GLN A 108 -36.59 76.74 6.73
CA GLN A 108 -37.49 75.63 6.42
C GLN A 108 -37.37 74.49 7.44
N ILE A 109 -37.70 74.80 8.70
CA ILE A 109 -37.71 73.84 9.81
C ILE A 109 -39.13 73.74 10.37
N GLY A 110 -39.59 72.56 10.77
CA GLY A 110 -40.93 72.41 11.35
C GLY A 110 -41.24 70.99 11.80
N TYR A 111 -42.34 70.84 12.54
CA TYR A 111 -42.85 69.55 13.01
C TYR A 111 -44.38 69.53 12.94
N ASP A 112 -44.94 68.54 12.25
CA ASP A 112 -46.40 68.42 12.04
C ASP A 112 -47.10 67.53 13.09
N GLY A 113 -46.38 67.13 14.15
CA GLY A 113 -46.85 66.18 15.16
C GLY A 113 -46.51 64.72 14.85
N GLU A 114 -46.05 64.41 13.63
CA GLU A 114 -45.63 63.06 13.23
C GLU A 114 -44.20 63.05 12.67
N THR A 115 -43.83 64.05 11.87
CA THR A 115 -42.55 64.10 11.14
C THR A 115 -41.81 65.41 11.40
N LEU A 116 -40.56 65.31 11.86
CA LEU A 116 -39.65 66.44 11.99
C LEU A 116 -39.02 66.75 10.63
N GLN A 117 -39.21 67.96 10.14
CA GLN A 117 -38.60 68.47 8.91
C GLN A 117 -37.47 69.45 9.28
N LEU A 118 -36.24 69.08 8.95
CA LEU A 118 -35.03 69.89 9.17
C LEU A 118 -34.35 70.15 7.82
N GLN A 119 -34.74 71.22 7.12
CA GLN A 119 -34.04 71.67 5.92
C GLN A 119 -33.18 72.87 6.26
N ILE A 120 -31.86 72.62 6.32
CA ILE A 120 -30.90 73.61 6.77
C ILE A 120 -29.93 73.91 5.64
N LEU A 121 -29.89 75.19 5.26
CA LEU A 121 -28.94 75.66 4.26
C LEU A 121 -27.55 75.85 4.89
N GLN A 122 -26.55 75.14 4.36
CA GLN A 122 -25.14 75.34 4.71
C GLN A 122 -24.45 76.22 3.67
N LEU A 123 -23.65 77.18 4.12
CA LEU A 123 -22.88 78.06 3.25
C LEU A 123 -21.42 77.60 3.12
N GLU A 124 -20.82 77.87 1.97
CA GLU A 124 -19.39 77.65 1.71
C GLU A 124 -18.73 78.91 1.17
N GLU A 125 -17.43 79.04 1.43
CA GLU A 125 -16.64 80.16 0.94
C GLU A 125 -16.31 79.96 -0.54
N GLY A 126 -16.74 80.92 -1.37
CA GLY A 126 -16.42 80.97 -2.79
C GLY A 126 -15.52 82.14 -3.12
N ASP A 127 -14.88 82.11 -4.30
CA ASP A 127 -14.04 83.21 -4.79
C ASP A 127 -14.92 84.43 -5.13
N PHE A 128 -14.87 85.47 -4.28
CA PHE A 128 -15.51 86.76 -4.55
C PHE A 128 -14.62 87.57 -5.51
N GLY A 129 -14.68 87.21 -6.80
CA GLY A 129 -14.03 87.96 -7.87
C GLY A 129 -14.55 89.40 -7.97
N ALA A 130 -13.76 90.30 -8.57
CA ALA A 130 -14.06 91.73 -8.69
C ALA A 130 -15.23 92.10 -9.66
N SER A 131 -16.09 91.14 -10.04
CA SER A 131 -17.27 91.38 -10.86
C SER A 131 -18.33 90.31 -10.60
N GLU A 132 -19.47 90.75 -10.05
CA GLU A 132 -20.71 90.01 -9.79
C GLU A 132 -20.59 88.80 -8.83
N ALA A 133 -21.12 88.95 -7.62
CA ALA A 133 -21.30 87.84 -6.70
C ALA A 133 -22.41 86.91 -7.19
N VAL A 134 -22.14 85.60 -7.16
CA VAL A 134 -23.07 84.57 -7.66
C VAL A 134 -23.29 83.54 -6.56
N ALA A 135 -24.54 83.34 -6.16
CA ALA A 135 -24.94 82.21 -5.33
C ALA A 135 -24.89 80.94 -6.17
N LYS A 136 -24.15 79.93 -5.68
CA LYS A 136 -24.11 78.58 -6.24
C LYS A 136 -24.66 77.64 -5.18
N ALA A 137 -25.51 76.70 -5.57
CA ALA A 137 -26.00 75.69 -4.66
C ALA A 137 -25.12 74.46 -4.71
N ASP A 138 -24.69 74.02 -3.53
CA ASP A 138 -24.16 72.69 -3.31
C ASP A 138 -25.25 71.85 -2.64
N HIS A 139 -25.99 71.11 -3.47
CA HIS A 139 -27.05 70.21 -3.00
C HIS A 139 -26.50 69.01 -2.23
N SER A 140 -25.22 68.66 -2.40
CA SER A 140 -24.63 67.50 -1.74
C SER A 140 -24.63 67.70 -0.22
N LYS A 141 -24.20 68.86 0.27
CA LYS A 141 -24.15 69.15 1.72
C LYS A 141 -25.49 69.11 2.45
N ALA A 142 -26.53 69.70 1.88
CA ALA A 142 -27.86 69.68 2.47
C ALA A 142 -28.44 68.24 2.45
N THR A 143 -28.15 67.48 1.41
CA THR A 143 -28.50 66.05 1.31
C THR A 143 -27.73 65.23 2.33
N ASP A 144 -26.41 65.44 2.45
CA ASP A 144 -25.53 64.75 3.40
C ASP A 144 -25.96 64.97 4.85
N LEU A 145 -26.30 66.21 5.24
CA LEU A 145 -26.79 66.51 6.59
C LEU A 145 -28.14 65.81 6.86
N THR A 146 -29.04 65.79 5.88
CA THR A 146 -30.33 65.11 5.99
C THR A 146 -30.16 63.59 6.08
N GLU A 147 -29.29 63.01 5.27
CA GLU A 147 -28.93 61.58 5.29
C GLU A 147 -28.27 61.20 6.61
N GLU A 148 -27.40 62.05 7.16
CA GLU A 148 -26.74 61.84 8.44
C GLU A 148 -27.74 61.87 9.61
N ILE A 149 -28.65 62.85 9.65
CA ILE A 149 -29.74 62.92 10.65
C ILE A 149 -30.60 61.65 10.59
N ASN A 150 -30.96 61.20 9.37
CA ASN A 150 -31.73 59.98 9.18
C ASN A 150 -30.96 58.72 9.61
N THR A 151 -29.66 58.65 9.33
CA THR A 151 -28.79 57.53 9.70
C THR A 151 -28.62 57.44 11.22
N VAL A 152 -28.38 58.57 11.90
CA VAL A 152 -28.30 58.62 13.37
C VAL A 152 -29.63 58.20 13.99
N ALA A 153 -30.75 58.62 13.41
CA ALA A 153 -32.08 58.18 13.87
C ALA A 153 -32.25 56.66 13.74
N GLN A 154 -31.83 56.06 12.62
CA GLN A 154 -31.92 54.60 12.40
C GLN A 154 -31.00 53.80 13.32
N ASN A 155 -29.80 54.31 13.61
CA ASN A 155 -28.83 53.65 14.48
C ASN A 155 -29.10 53.84 15.98
N CYS A 156 -30.22 54.50 16.35
CA CYS A 156 -30.61 54.74 17.72
C CYS A 156 -31.92 54.02 18.10
N PRO A 157 -31.96 52.67 18.10
CA PRO A 157 -33.20 51.90 18.26
C PRO A 157 -33.98 52.22 19.54
N ASN A 158 -33.28 52.64 20.59
CA ASN A 158 -33.86 52.99 21.89
C ASN A 158 -34.19 54.47 22.06
N GLY A 159 -33.80 55.35 21.12
CA GLY A 159 -34.00 56.79 21.22
C GLY A 159 -35.41 57.19 20.81
N THR A 160 -36.29 57.52 21.76
CA THR A 160 -37.69 57.92 21.53
C THR A 160 -37.86 59.44 21.37
N SER A 161 -36.88 60.20 21.86
CA SER A 161 -36.89 61.66 21.90
C SER A 161 -35.74 62.22 21.06
N VAL A 162 -35.92 63.42 20.52
CA VAL A 162 -34.90 64.13 19.72
C VAL A 162 -34.71 65.54 20.27
N LYS A 163 -33.46 65.98 20.32
CA LYS A 163 -33.12 67.37 20.55
C LYS A 163 -32.20 67.88 19.45
N PHE A 164 -32.38 69.11 19.04
CA PHE A 164 -31.41 69.79 18.18
C PHE A 164 -31.01 71.12 18.81
N THR A 165 -29.73 71.40 18.76
CA THR A 165 -29.12 72.60 19.32
C THR A 165 -28.49 73.40 18.20
N ILE A 166 -28.85 74.68 18.09
CA ILE A 166 -28.26 75.64 17.16
C ILE A 166 -27.48 76.66 17.98
N GLU A 167 -26.16 76.68 17.82
CA GLU A 167 -25.29 77.70 18.40
C GLU A 167 -25.05 78.78 17.34
N SER A 168 -25.33 80.06 17.64
CA SER A 168 -25.27 81.15 16.67
C SER A 168 -25.20 82.53 17.34
N SER A 169 -24.44 83.45 16.77
CA SER A 169 -24.48 84.87 17.17
C SER A 169 -25.87 85.52 16.98
N TYR A 170 -26.74 84.88 16.20
CA TYR A 170 -28.13 85.28 15.92
C TYR A 170 -29.16 84.50 16.76
N HIS A 171 -28.75 83.87 17.86
CA HIS A 171 -29.60 82.99 18.70
C HIS A 171 -30.92 83.62 19.15
N GLU A 172 -31.00 84.94 19.42
CA GLU A 172 -32.25 85.60 19.77
C GLU A 172 -33.31 85.48 18.66
N GLY A 173 -32.88 85.54 17.40
CA GLY A 173 -33.75 85.36 16.22
C GLY A 173 -34.17 83.90 16.05
N TRP A 174 -33.21 82.98 16.18
CA TRP A 174 -33.47 81.54 16.18
C TRP A 174 -34.47 81.13 17.27
N TYR A 175 -34.33 81.67 18.49
CA TYR A 175 -35.25 81.40 19.59
C TYR A 175 -36.66 81.90 19.29
N GLN A 176 -36.82 83.14 18.80
CA GLN A 176 -38.14 83.69 18.46
C GLN A 176 -38.87 82.83 17.43
N TYR A 177 -38.14 82.38 16.39
CA TYR A 177 -38.71 81.52 15.36
C TYR A 177 -39.03 80.11 15.89
N LEU A 178 -38.08 79.45 16.56
CA LEU A 178 -38.26 78.08 17.03
C LEU A 178 -39.30 77.99 18.16
N ASP A 179 -39.40 78.98 19.05
CA ASP A 179 -40.46 79.05 20.06
C ASP A 179 -41.84 79.28 19.42
N SER A 180 -41.90 80.05 18.33
CA SER A 180 -43.14 80.23 17.56
C SER A 180 -43.56 78.96 16.82
N GLU A 181 -42.61 78.22 16.24
CA GLU A 181 -42.88 77.04 15.42
C GLU A 181 -43.10 75.77 16.24
N PHE A 182 -42.41 75.64 17.39
CA PHE A 182 -42.42 74.42 18.20
C PHE A 182 -42.93 74.60 19.64
N GLY A 183 -43.16 75.83 20.12
CA GLY A 183 -43.42 76.09 21.54
C GLY A 183 -44.69 75.45 22.12
N THR A 184 -45.58 74.92 21.26
CA THR A 184 -46.75 74.15 21.67
C THR A 184 -46.50 72.64 21.77
N GLU A 185 -45.51 72.11 21.05
CA GLU A 185 -45.21 70.68 20.89
C GLU A 185 -43.87 70.27 21.52
N ALA A 186 -42.96 71.22 21.73
CA ALA A 186 -41.59 71.00 22.18
C ALA A 186 -41.20 71.97 23.31
N ASN A 187 -40.15 71.61 24.04
CA ASN A 187 -39.50 72.52 24.98
C ASN A 187 -38.38 73.29 24.27
N VAL A 188 -38.54 74.61 24.09
CA VAL A 188 -37.55 75.48 23.46
C VAL A 188 -36.84 76.31 24.54
N THR A 189 -35.52 76.16 24.63
CA THR A 189 -34.71 76.80 25.67
C THR A 189 -33.47 77.49 25.08
N THR A 190 -32.91 78.45 25.82
CA THR A 190 -31.68 79.14 25.45
C THR A 190 -30.61 78.98 26.53
N ASP A 191 -29.36 78.81 26.12
CA ASP A 191 -28.18 78.82 26.99
C ASP A 191 -27.03 79.54 26.29
N GLY A 192 -26.66 80.72 26.78
CA GLY A 192 -25.70 81.59 26.09
C GLY A 192 -26.14 81.91 24.66
N ASP A 193 -25.28 81.58 23.69
CA ASP A 193 -25.53 81.78 22.26
C ASP A 193 -26.15 80.54 21.59
N ALA A 194 -26.69 79.58 22.35
CA ALA A 194 -27.31 78.37 21.84
C ALA A 194 -28.82 78.32 22.10
N VAL A 195 -29.58 77.86 21.11
CA VAL A 195 -31.02 77.55 21.20
C VAL A 195 -31.20 76.04 21.07
N THR A 196 -31.90 75.42 22.01
CA THR A 196 -32.20 73.99 22.00
C THR A 196 -33.69 73.75 21.92
N VAL A 197 -34.10 72.91 20.97
CA VAL A 197 -35.47 72.39 20.85
C VAL A 197 -35.46 70.92 21.27
N GLU A 198 -36.34 70.56 22.20
CA GLU A 198 -36.46 69.21 22.74
C GLU A 198 -37.87 68.66 22.49
N LEU A 199 -37.95 67.61 21.67
CA LEU A 199 -39.15 66.88 21.29
C LEU A 199 -39.12 65.50 21.95
N THR A 200 -40.05 65.26 22.87
CA THR A 200 -40.10 64.01 23.66
C THR A 200 -41.09 63.00 23.09
N ASP A 201 -40.72 61.72 23.10
CA ASP A 201 -41.57 60.58 22.74
C ASP A 201 -42.24 60.70 21.36
N ILE A 202 -41.46 61.18 20.38
CA ILE A 202 -41.93 61.33 18.99
C ILE A 202 -41.89 60.02 18.19
N ARG A 203 -41.33 58.94 18.75
CA ARG A 203 -41.37 57.59 18.17
C ARG A 203 -41.23 56.50 19.24
N GLU A 204 -41.76 55.32 18.94
CA GLU A 204 -41.57 54.11 19.74
C GLU A 204 -40.17 53.49 19.53
N PRO A 205 -39.57 52.86 20.56
CA PRO A 205 -38.36 52.07 20.38
C PRO A 205 -38.63 50.88 19.47
N PHE A 206 -37.61 50.43 18.75
CA PHE A 206 -37.72 49.29 17.85
C PHE A 206 -36.53 48.34 18.03
N ASP A 207 -36.78 47.05 17.82
CA ASP A 207 -35.69 46.07 17.75
C ASP A 207 -35.03 46.12 16.36
N PRO A 208 -33.71 46.31 16.27
CA PRO A 208 -33.00 46.23 14.99
C PRO A 208 -33.17 44.84 14.37
N ALA A 209 -32.90 44.71 13.07
CA ALA A 209 -32.95 43.41 12.43
C ALA A 209 -31.98 42.44 13.13
N LYS A 210 -32.47 41.25 13.47
CA LYS A 210 -31.65 40.21 14.10
C LYS A 210 -31.86 38.89 13.38
N PHE A 211 -30.85 38.39 12.69
CA PHE A 211 -31.00 37.21 11.85
C PHE A 211 -30.49 35.98 12.56
N ILE A 212 -31.40 35.06 12.85
CA ILE A 212 -31.06 33.78 13.49
C ILE A 212 -31.16 32.64 12.48
N VAL A 213 -30.31 31.62 12.63
CA VAL A 213 -30.39 30.38 11.88
C VAL A 213 -31.49 29.54 12.51
N LYS A 214 -32.68 29.56 11.90
CA LYS A 214 -33.84 28.84 12.42
C LYS A 214 -33.72 27.34 12.22
N GLU A 215 -33.28 26.91 11.04
CA GLU A 215 -33.23 25.51 10.67
C GLU A 215 -32.08 25.24 9.71
N ASP A 216 -31.24 24.27 10.05
CA ASP A 216 -30.29 23.67 9.12
C ASP A 216 -30.97 22.49 8.41
N HIS A 217 -31.02 22.54 7.08
CA HIS A 217 -31.62 21.49 6.27
C HIS A 217 -30.59 20.50 5.74
N GLY A 218 -29.29 20.67 5.99
CA GLY A 218 -28.23 19.79 5.51
C GLY A 218 -27.64 20.18 4.15
N LEU A 219 -26.71 19.36 3.68
CA LEU A 219 -26.12 19.46 2.36
C LEU A 219 -27.10 19.06 1.26
N ARG A 220 -26.91 19.67 0.10
CA ARG A 220 -27.66 19.41 -1.13
C ARG A 220 -26.69 19.24 -2.28
N GLY A 221 -26.92 18.19 -3.09
CA GLY A 221 -26.16 17.94 -4.30
C GLY A 221 -26.45 18.95 -5.42
N PRO A 222 -25.95 18.69 -6.64
CA PRO A 222 -26.07 19.61 -7.76
C PRO A 222 -27.52 19.95 -8.07
N GLY A 223 -27.80 21.24 -8.27
CA GLY A 223 -29.16 21.75 -8.50
C GLY A 223 -30.07 21.74 -7.27
N GLY A 224 -29.52 21.56 -6.07
CA GLY A 224 -30.28 21.61 -4.81
C GLY A 224 -30.99 20.30 -4.44
N LYS A 225 -30.61 19.17 -5.06
CA LYS A 225 -31.19 17.85 -4.75
C LYS A 225 -30.81 17.41 -3.34
N ALA A 226 -31.74 16.77 -2.63
CA ALA A 226 -31.44 16.13 -1.35
C ALA A 226 -30.39 15.03 -1.55
N LEU A 227 -29.41 14.97 -0.64
CA LEU A 227 -28.52 13.83 -0.50
C LEU A 227 -29.23 12.74 0.31
N ALA A 228 -28.60 11.57 0.43
CA ALA A 228 -29.05 10.53 1.35
C ALA A 228 -29.16 11.10 2.79
N GLU A 229 -30.02 10.49 3.61
CA GLU A 229 -30.38 11.03 4.94
C GLU A 229 -29.16 11.28 5.84
N ASP A 230 -28.10 10.49 5.66
CA ASP A 230 -26.81 10.53 6.36
C ASP A 230 -25.77 11.50 5.75
N GLN A 231 -26.19 12.41 4.86
CA GLN A 231 -25.34 13.50 4.34
C GLN A 231 -24.04 13.01 3.67
N ARG A 232 -24.12 11.98 2.82
CA ARG A 232 -22.97 11.48 2.05
C ARG A 232 -22.80 12.24 0.74
N LEU A 233 -21.57 12.72 0.48
CA LEU A 233 -21.19 13.43 -0.73
C LEU A 233 -20.18 12.60 -1.54
N ALA A 234 -20.65 11.96 -2.62
CA ALA A 234 -19.75 11.33 -3.58
C ALA A 234 -18.98 12.42 -4.35
N ARG A 235 -17.65 12.44 -4.28
CA ARG A 235 -16.84 13.48 -4.95
C ARG A 235 -16.97 13.46 -6.46
N SER A 236 -17.33 12.32 -7.05
CA SER A 236 -17.77 12.28 -8.45
C SER A 236 -19.24 12.65 -8.53
N LEU A 237 -19.49 13.96 -8.51
CA LEU A 237 -20.68 14.54 -9.12
C LEU A 237 -20.41 14.88 -10.59
N ALA A 238 -19.62 14.04 -11.26
CA ALA A 238 -19.44 14.07 -12.71
C ALA A 238 -20.75 13.67 -13.39
N GLY A 239 -21.71 14.58 -13.38
CA GLY A 239 -22.77 14.59 -14.36
C GLY A 239 -22.13 14.76 -15.73
N LYS A 240 -21.84 13.65 -16.42
CA LYS A 240 -21.93 13.65 -17.88
C LYS A 240 -23.39 13.94 -18.21
N GLY A 241 -23.74 15.22 -18.22
CA GLY A 241 -24.99 15.68 -18.80
C GLY A 241 -25.07 15.08 -20.20
N LYS A 242 -26.14 14.36 -20.51
CA LYS A 242 -26.46 13.97 -21.89
C LYS A 242 -26.76 15.26 -22.67
N GLY A 243 -25.71 15.93 -23.10
CA GLY A 243 -25.75 17.22 -23.78
C GLY A 243 -24.35 17.82 -23.74
N GLY A 244 -23.65 17.81 -24.89
CA GLY A 244 -22.25 18.22 -25.03
C GLY A 244 -21.97 19.70 -24.71
N GLY A 245 -22.04 20.06 -23.44
CA GLY A 245 -21.55 21.31 -22.88
C GLY A 245 -20.26 21.07 -22.10
N LYS A 246 -19.24 21.88 -22.34
CA LYS A 246 -17.97 21.87 -21.61
C LYS A 246 -18.20 22.09 -20.10
N GLY A 247 -17.62 21.22 -19.28
CA GLY A 247 -17.24 21.44 -17.87
C GLY A 247 -18.26 22.15 -16.98
N GLY A 248 -19.20 21.40 -16.40
CA GLY A 248 -19.84 21.86 -15.16
C GLY A 248 -18.89 21.55 -14.01
N ASN A 249 -18.48 22.57 -13.24
CA ASN A 249 -17.81 22.35 -11.95
C ASN A 249 -18.75 21.49 -11.08
N ASP A 250 -18.21 20.54 -10.34
CA ASP A 250 -18.97 19.81 -9.32
C ASP A 250 -19.41 20.83 -8.26
N VAL A 251 -20.71 20.98 -8.00
CA VAL A 251 -21.24 21.98 -7.05
C VAL A 251 -22.16 21.30 -6.06
N PHE A 252 -21.99 21.62 -4.78
CA PHE A 252 -22.95 21.30 -3.72
C PHE A 252 -23.32 22.57 -2.96
N SER A 253 -24.32 22.49 -2.08
CA SER A 253 -24.79 23.65 -1.31
C SER A 253 -25.27 23.23 0.07
N ILE A 254 -25.34 24.18 0.99
CA ILE A 254 -25.99 23.99 2.30
C ILE A 254 -27.32 24.71 2.26
N LYS A 255 -28.40 24.00 2.60
CA LYS A 255 -29.74 24.60 2.66
C LYS A 255 -30.05 24.99 4.10
N THR A 256 -30.53 26.21 4.31
CA THR A 256 -30.86 26.73 5.65
C THR A 256 -32.02 27.71 5.60
N THR A 257 -32.75 27.81 6.71
CA THR A 257 -33.80 28.82 6.91
C THR A 257 -33.32 29.86 7.91
N ILE A 258 -33.27 31.11 7.46
CA ILE A 258 -32.93 32.28 8.28
C ILE A 258 -34.21 33.00 8.68
N LYS A 259 -34.29 33.42 9.95
CA LYS A 259 -35.43 34.16 10.49
C LYS A 259 -34.97 35.51 11.02
N ASN A 260 -35.67 36.58 10.63
CA ASN A 260 -35.48 37.89 11.23
C ASN A 260 -36.40 38.03 12.44
N VAL A 261 -35.83 38.04 13.64
CA VAL A 261 -36.58 38.26 14.90
C VAL A 261 -36.69 39.73 15.30
N GLY A 262 -36.09 40.63 14.52
CA GLY A 262 -36.18 42.07 14.68
C GLY A 262 -37.42 42.71 14.02
N GLN A 263 -37.58 44.01 14.23
CA GLN A 263 -38.71 44.81 13.75
C GLN A 263 -38.35 45.69 12.54
N ARG A 264 -37.13 45.57 12.01
CA ARG A 264 -36.65 46.29 10.82
C ARG A 264 -36.38 45.35 9.66
N ASP A 265 -36.57 45.89 8.46
CA ASP A 265 -36.16 45.25 7.21
C ASP A 265 -34.72 45.70 6.93
N GLU A 266 -33.78 44.77 7.06
CA GLU A 266 -32.37 44.98 6.75
C GLU A 266 -31.84 43.78 5.95
N SER A 267 -30.58 43.85 5.57
CA SER A 267 -29.86 42.77 4.92
C SER A 267 -28.60 42.44 5.70
N GLN A 268 -28.27 41.16 5.80
CA GLN A 268 -27.03 40.68 6.44
C GLN A 268 -26.38 39.59 5.60
N ASP A 269 -25.09 39.42 5.79
CA ASP A 269 -24.35 38.33 5.16
C ASP A 269 -24.62 37.02 5.89
N VAL A 270 -24.81 35.94 5.12
CA VAL A 270 -24.93 34.59 5.66
C VAL A 270 -23.80 33.74 5.12
N THR A 271 -22.96 33.23 6.01
CA THR A 271 -21.75 32.47 5.68
C THR A 271 -21.92 31.02 6.11
N ALA A 272 -21.59 30.08 5.23
CA ALA A 272 -21.39 28.68 5.60
C ALA A 272 -19.90 28.35 5.54
N THR A 273 -19.36 27.78 6.63
CA THR A 273 -17.92 27.42 6.72
C THR A 273 -17.77 25.93 7.01
N ILE A 274 -16.93 25.25 6.23
CA ILE A 274 -16.56 23.83 6.38
C ILE A 274 -15.22 23.72 7.11
N TRP A 275 -15.15 22.80 8.05
CA TRP A 275 -14.02 22.48 8.90
C TRP A 275 -13.69 20.98 8.82
N ASP A 276 -12.48 20.62 9.23
CA ASP A 276 -12.14 19.24 9.58
C ASP A 276 -13.00 18.70 10.74
N ASP A 277 -13.00 17.38 10.95
CA ASP A 277 -13.85 16.76 11.98
C ASP A 277 -13.53 17.26 13.40
N GLU A 278 -12.26 17.58 13.67
CA GLU A 278 -11.85 18.08 14.99
C GLU A 278 -12.09 19.60 15.18
N LEU A 279 -12.59 20.31 14.17
CA LEU A 279 -12.79 21.77 14.18
C LEU A 279 -11.50 22.59 14.39
N ASN A 280 -10.35 22.02 14.05
CA ASN A 280 -9.04 22.65 14.19
C ASN A 280 -8.69 23.54 12.98
N LYS A 281 -9.23 23.23 11.79
CA LYS A 281 -8.87 23.90 10.54
C LYS A 281 -10.07 24.26 9.68
N LYS A 282 -10.19 25.55 9.33
CA LYS A 282 -11.13 26.02 8.29
C LYS A 282 -10.65 25.55 6.91
N LEU A 283 -11.52 24.86 6.18
CA LEU A 283 -11.19 24.31 4.85
C LEU A 283 -11.77 25.17 3.74
N LEU A 284 -13.09 25.40 3.77
CA LEU A 284 -13.85 26.11 2.73
C LEU A 284 -14.89 27.03 3.38
N ASN A 285 -15.28 28.09 2.69
CA ASN A 285 -16.44 28.91 3.06
C ASN A 285 -17.17 29.41 1.81
N THR A 286 -18.42 29.83 1.99
CA THR A 286 -19.22 30.52 0.99
C THR A 286 -20.16 31.49 1.69
N THR A 287 -20.44 32.63 1.07
CA THR A 287 -21.25 33.70 1.67
C THR A 287 -22.33 34.13 0.70
N LYS A 288 -23.56 34.27 1.21
CA LYS A 288 -24.64 35.00 0.55
C LYS A 288 -24.66 36.41 1.10
N ASP A 289 -24.13 37.34 0.32
CA ASP A 289 -24.06 38.76 0.69
C ASP A 289 -25.44 39.41 0.66
N GLU A 290 -25.69 40.36 1.56
CA GLU A 290 -26.92 41.18 1.60
C GLU A 290 -28.22 40.34 1.51
N LEU A 291 -28.34 39.28 2.32
CA LEU A 291 -29.59 38.54 2.40
C LEU A 291 -30.65 39.43 3.05
N SER A 292 -31.72 39.78 2.34
CA SER A 292 -32.88 40.43 2.96
C SER A 292 -33.88 39.39 3.49
N VAL A 293 -34.30 39.55 4.74
CA VAL A 293 -35.34 38.75 5.41
C VAL A 293 -36.39 39.69 6.01
N PRO A 294 -37.69 39.54 5.67
CA PRO A 294 -38.72 40.44 6.15
C PRO A 294 -38.79 40.52 7.68
N LYS A 295 -39.02 41.71 8.21
CA LYS A 295 -39.20 41.97 9.64
C LYS A 295 -40.35 41.17 10.27
N ASN A 296 -40.45 41.23 11.61
CA ASN A 296 -41.54 40.66 12.41
C ASN A 296 -41.67 39.13 12.27
N GLY A 297 -40.55 38.42 12.35
CA GLY A 297 -40.53 36.96 12.29
C GLY A 297 -40.64 36.39 10.88
N GLY A 298 -40.38 37.20 9.86
CA GLY A 298 -40.24 36.71 8.48
C GLY A 298 -39.10 35.72 8.35
N GLU A 299 -39.26 34.79 7.42
CA GLU A 299 -38.33 33.69 7.21
C GLU A 299 -37.97 33.59 5.74
N ARG A 300 -36.71 33.26 5.46
CA ARG A 300 -36.22 33.00 4.12
C ARG A 300 -35.38 31.74 4.14
N THR A 301 -35.71 30.81 3.25
CA THR A 301 -34.91 29.62 3.03
C THR A 301 -33.98 29.85 1.85
N ILE A 302 -32.69 29.64 2.07
CA ILE A 302 -31.63 29.76 1.08
C ILE A 302 -30.89 28.44 0.94
N GLY A 303 -30.23 28.25 -0.19
CA GLY A 303 -29.53 27.01 -0.54
C GLY A 303 -28.89 27.16 -1.91
N HIS A 304 -29.00 26.18 -2.79
CA HIS A 304 -28.57 26.36 -4.18
C HIS A 304 -29.42 27.44 -4.90
N PRO A 305 -28.83 28.42 -5.60
CA PRO A 305 -27.39 28.65 -5.84
C PRO A 305 -26.75 29.67 -4.87
N GLU A 306 -27.48 30.17 -3.88
CA GLU A 306 -27.09 31.25 -2.97
C GLU A 306 -25.99 30.86 -1.95
N LEU A 307 -26.01 29.64 -1.42
CA LEU A 307 -24.99 29.09 -0.50
C LEU A 307 -24.34 27.85 -1.11
N LYS A 308 -23.63 28.03 -2.22
CA LYS A 308 -22.98 26.95 -2.97
C LYS A 308 -21.47 26.89 -2.72
N PHE A 309 -20.92 25.69 -2.77
CA PHE A 309 -19.48 25.40 -2.80
C PHE A 309 -19.12 24.85 -4.17
N GLU A 310 -18.06 25.40 -4.76
CA GLU A 310 -17.49 24.86 -6.00
C GLU A 310 -16.36 23.89 -5.65
N LEU A 311 -16.47 22.64 -6.10
CA LEU A 311 -15.43 21.62 -6.00
C LEU A 311 -14.43 21.80 -7.15
N ASP A 312 -13.72 22.92 -7.14
CA ASP A 312 -12.56 23.14 -8.00
C ASP A 312 -11.35 22.29 -7.53
N ALA A 313 -10.22 22.39 -8.25
CA ALA A 313 -9.02 21.63 -7.90
C ALA A 313 -8.52 21.92 -6.47
N ALA A 314 -8.60 23.18 -6.02
CA ALA A 314 -8.12 23.59 -4.70
C ALA A 314 -9.04 23.10 -3.58
N ALA A 315 -10.36 23.05 -3.81
CA ALA A 315 -11.30 22.44 -2.87
C ALA A 315 -11.15 20.92 -2.79
N LYS A 316 -10.85 20.27 -3.93
CA LYS A 316 -10.59 18.82 -4.00
C LYS A 316 -9.31 18.40 -3.27
N GLU A 317 -8.35 19.30 -3.06
CA GLU A 317 -7.16 19.02 -2.24
C GLU A 317 -7.39 19.19 -0.73
N LYS A 318 -8.51 19.80 -0.32
CA LYS A 318 -8.80 20.12 1.08
C LYS A 318 -9.80 19.19 1.74
N LEU A 319 -10.61 18.54 0.92
CA LEU A 319 -11.47 17.45 1.35
C LEU A 319 -10.75 16.21 0.84
N ASP A 320 -10.66 15.15 1.62
CA ASP A 320 -10.18 13.81 1.26
C ASP A 320 -11.36 12.81 1.25
N HIS A 321 -11.19 11.67 0.55
CA HIS A 321 -12.19 10.59 0.58
C HIS A 321 -12.00 9.76 1.85
N GLY A 322 -13.08 9.20 2.40
CA GLY A 322 -13.01 8.42 3.64
C GLY A 322 -13.20 9.27 4.90
N GLU A 323 -13.38 10.58 4.74
CA GLU A 323 -13.32 11.54 5.84
C GLU A 323 -14.69 12.19 6.10
N THR A 324 -14.93 12.49 7.38
CA THR A 324 -16.09 13.25 7.83
C THR A 324 -15.70 14.70 8.08
N TYR A 325 -16.59 15.63 7.73
CA TYR A 325 -16.38 17.06 7.88
C TYR A 325 -17.54 17.70 8.64
N LYS A 326 -17.24 18.82 9.29
CA LYS A 326 -18.23 19.61 10.02
C LYS A 326 -18.42 20.97 9.36
N TYR A 327 -19.62 21.53 9.45
CA TYR A 327 -19.88 22.88 8.98
C TYR A 327 -20.75 23.67 9.95
N PHE A 328 -20.60 24.99 9.87
CA PHE A 328 -21.42 25.96 10.60
C PHE A 328 -22.06 26.92 9.61
N ILE A 329 -23.28 27.34 9.93
CA ILE A 329 -23.96 28.46 9.28
C ILE A 329 -23.94 29.62 10.27
N GLU A 330 -23.47 30.77 9.81
CA GLU A 330 -23.24 31.99 10.59
C GLU A 330 -23.92 33.17 9.90
N THR A 331 -24.62 33.99 10.67
CA THR A 331 -25.03 35.36 10.32
C THR A 331 -24.19 36.34 11.14
N GLU A 332 -24.41 37.64 11.00
CA GLU A 332 -23.76 38.63 11.88
C GLU A 332 -24.22 38.49 13.35
N ASP A 333 -25.41 37.95 13.57
CA ASP A 333 -26.07 37.87 14.89
C ASP A 333 -26.10 36.49 15.53
N ASP A 334 -25.89 35.43 14.76
CA ASP A 334 -26.15 34.05 15.18
C ASP A 334 -25.25 33.03 14.47
N ARG A 335 -25.09 31.87 15.12
CA ARG A 335 -24.36 30.72 14.57
C ARG A 335 -25.03 29.44 15.03
N THR A 336 -25.11 28.44 14.16
CA THR A 336 -25.61 27.10 14.53
C THR A 336 -24.83 26.53 15.72
N GLU A 337 -25.54 26.18 16.80
CA GLU A 337 -24.91 25.68 18.04
C GLU A 337 -24.21 24.32 17.83
N THR A 338 -24.87 23.42 17.11
CA THR A 338 -24.32 22.12 16.72
C THR A 338 -23.87 22.19 15.26
N PRO A 339 -22.63 21.82 14.92
CA PRO A 339 -22.21 21.74 13.53
C PRO A 339 -22.99 20.64 12.80
N GLY A 340 -23.37 20.91 11.55
CA GLY A 340 -23.80 19.85 10.66
C GLY A 340 -22.61 18.99 10.24
N THR A 341 -22.83 17.70 9.99
CA THR A 341 -21.79 16.73 9.60
C THR A 341 -22.09 16.14 8.23
N PHE A 342 -21.06 15.88 7.44
CA PHE A 342 -21.19 15.17 6.16
C PHE A 342 -19.94 14.35 5.86
N TYR A 343 -20.13 13.23 5.16
CA TYR A 343 -19.06 12.32 4.78
C TYR A 343 -18.71 12.51 3.30
N VAL A 344 -17.42 12.53 2.97
CA VAL A 344 -16.94 12.63 1.58
C VAL A 344 -16.33 11.31 1.16
N GLY A 345 -16.86 10.71 0.09
CA GLY A 345 -16.37 9.43 -0.43
C GLY A 345 -16.29 9.37 -1.95
N THR A 346 -15.78 8.26 -2.47
CA THR A 346 -15.89 7.92 -3.90
C THR A 346 -17.34 7.56 -4.25
N PRO A 347 -17.73 7.55 -5.54
CA PRO A 347 -18.93 6.84 -5.96
C PRO A 347 -18.83 5.38 -5.57
N ASP A 348 -19.99 4.76 -5.31
CA ASP A 348 -20.12 3.35 -4.98
C ASP A 348 -19.32 2.97 -3.71
N SER A 349 -19.17 1.68 -3.40
CA SER A 349 -18.22 1.20 -2.38
C SER A 349 -16.80 1.22 -2.94
N TYR A 350 -15.81 1.61 -2.12
CA TYR A 350 -14.41 1.57 -2.53
C TYR A 350 -13.50 1.34 -1.33
N PHE A 351 -12.70 0.30 -1.34
CA PHE A 351 -11.82 -0.06 -0.24
C PHE A 351 -10.42 0.52 -0.44
N ASN A 352 -9.92 1.21 0.59
CA ASN A 352 -8.57 1.73 0.64
C ASN A 352 -7.78 1.04 1.75
N VAL A 353 -6.59 0.56 1.43
CA VAL A 353 -5.68 -0.08 2.36
C VAL A 353 -4.69 0.95 2.90
N SER A 354 -4.49 0.96 4.22
CA SER A 354 -3.54 1.83 4.91
C SER A 354 -2.88 1.11 6.08
N ASN A 355 -1.88 1.74 6.71
CA ASN A 355 -1.17 1.22 7.89
C ASN A 355 -0.62 -0.22 7.76
N ALA A 356 -0.39 -0.69 6.52
CA ALA A 356 0.14 -2.04 6.31
C ALA A 356 1.47 -2.22 7.02
N SER A 357 1.62 -3.28 7.80
CA SER A 357 2.83 -3.56 8.56
C SER A 357 3.05 -5.07 8.69
N HIS A 358 4.25 -5.46 9.10
CA HIS A 358 4.58 -6.84 9.39
C HIS A 358 5.41 -6.92 10.67
N LYS A 359 5.31 -8.04 11.36
CA LYS A 359 6.13 -8.41 12.51
C LYS A 359 6.61 -9.84 12.32
N ILE A 360 7.88 -10.08 12.65
CA ILE A 360 8.49 -11.41 12.59
C ILE A 360 8.91 -11.76 14.02
N ASP A 361 8.19 -12.71 14.62
CA ASP A 361 8.54 -13.34 15.90
C ASP A 361 8.76 -14.85 15.65
N GLU A 362 7.95 -15.73 16.26
CA GLU A 362 7.84 -17.16 15.89
C GLU A 362 7.08 -17.35 14.57
N ASN A 363 6.15 -16.45 14.27
CA ASN A 363 5.36 -16.40 13.04
C ASN A 363 5.53 -15.03 12.36
N VAL A 364 5.20 -14.97 11.06
CA VAL A 364 5.06 -13.71 10.32
C VAL A 364 3.62 -13.23 10.46
N THR A 365 3.42 -12.11 11.15
CA THR A 365 2.11 -11.45 11.26
C THR A 365 2.08 -10.23 10.35
N ILE A 366 1.17 -10.21 9.38
CA ILE A 366 0.93 -9.09 8.47
C ILE A 366 -0.40 -8.45 8.84
N THR A 367 -0.40 -7.14 9.05
CA THR A 367 -1.60 -6.37 9.40
C THR A 367 -1.81 -5.21 8.44
N ALA A 368 -3.07 -4.82 8.21
CA ALA A 368 -3.41 -3.58 7.54
C ALA A 368 -4.80 -3.08 7.92
N ASP A 369 -5.03 -1.78 7.76
CA ASP A 369 -6.35 -1.18 7.93
C ASP A 369 -7.02 -1.01 6.58
N VAL A 370 -8.21 -1.58 6.43
CA VAL A 370 -9.01 -1.52 5.20
C VAL A 370 -10.27 -0.71 5.49
N GLN A 371 -10.37 0.46 4.85
CA GLN A 371 -11.50 1.36 5.03
C GLN A 371 -12.35 1.43 3.76
N ASN A 372 -13.68 1.30 3.87
CA ASN A 372 -14.58 1.65 2.77
C ASN A 372 -14.69 3.18 2.65
N ILE A 373 -13.85 3.78 1.79
CA ILE A 373 -13.84 5.21 1.49
C ILE A 373 -14.93 5.63 0.48
N GLY A 374 -15.77 4.68 0.06
CA GLY A 374 -16.95 4.89 -0.77
C GLY A 374 -18.15 5.43 -0.02
N VAL A 375 -19.18 5.87 -0.74
CA VAL A 375 -20.45 6.33 -0.14
C VAL A 375 -21.50 5.24 -0.05
N GLU A 376 -21.30 4.07 -0.66
CA GLU A 376 -22.24 2.95 -0.60
C GLU A 376 -21.75 1.84 0.33
N ASN A 377 -22.71 1.15 0.95
CA ASN A 377 -22.43 -0.05 1.76
C ASN A 377 -22.38 -1.27 0.84
N THR A 378 -21.55 -2.25 1.19
CA THR A 378 -21.49 -3.55 0.51
C THR A 378 -21.34 -4.70 1.52
N SER A 379 -21.79 -5.90 1.13
CA SER A 379 -21.54 -7.15 1.87
C SER A 379 -20.27 -7.87 1.41
N ASP A 380 -19.74 -7.51 0.25
CA ASP A 380 -18.74 -8.32 -0.47
C ASP A 380 -17.31 -7.82 -0.26
N GLY A 381 -17.12 -7.02 0.79
CA GLY A 381 -15.83 -6.45 1.15
C GLY A 381 -14.84 -7.55 1.52
N ARG A 382 -13.71 -7.61 0.81
CA ARG A 382 -12.59 -8.49 1.13
C ARG A 382 -11.25 -7.84 0.88
N ALA A 383 -10.24 -8.31 1.62
CA ALA A 383 -8.84 -8.04 1.40
C ALA A 383 -8.11 -9.36 1.15
N ASP A 384 -7.37 -9.43 0.06
CA ASP A 384 -6.60 -10.58 -0.37
C ASP A 384 -5.11 -10.31 -0.08
N LEU A 385 -4.38 -11.34 0.36
CA LEU A 385 -2.93 -11.26 0.56
C LEU A 385 -2.24 -12.16 -0.47
N GLU A 386 -1.26 -11.60 -1.15
CA GLU A 386 -0.36 -12.35 -2.03
C GLU A 386 1.07 -12.21 -1.50
N LEU A 387 1.80 -13.33 -1.45
CA LEU A 387 3.21 -13.36 -1.11
C LEU A 387 4.03 -13.76 -2.35
N GLU A 388 5.02 -12.95 -2.66
CA GLU A 388 6.04 -13.21 -3.68
C GLU A 388 7.38 -13.47 -2.98
N TYR A 389 8.00 -14.61 -3.32
CA TYR A 389 9.36 -14.93 -2.92
C TYR A 389 10.31 -14.29 -3.95
N LEU A 390 11.24 -13.47 -3.49
CA LEU A 390 12.06 -12.61 -4.37
C LEU A 390 13.36 -13.27 -4.83
N ASP A 391 13.79 -14.33 -4.14
CA ASP A 391 15.07 -14.98 -4.42
C ASP A 391 14.96 -16.09 -5.48
N ASP A 392 13.75 -16.61 -5.76
CA ASP A 392 13.48 -17.60 -6.82
C ASP A 392 11.97 -17.67 -7.22
N GLU A 393 11.54 -18.69 -7.97
CA GLU A 393 10.14 -18.90 -8.32
C GLU A 393 9.25 -19.01 -7.06
N THR A 394 8.21 -18.17 -7.01
CA THR A 394 7.27 -18.14 -5.88
C THR A 394 6.43 -19.42 -5.83
N PRO A 395 6.48 -20.18 -4.72
CA PRO A 395 5.65 -21.35 -4.50
C PRO A 395 4.15 -21.03 -4.63
N ASP A 396 3.39 -21.92 -5.29
CA ASP A 396 1.94 -21.77 -5.47
C ASP A 396 1.15 -21.63 -4.16
N ALA A 397 1.67 -22.16 -3.05
CA ALA A 397 1.08 -22.01 -1.73
C ALA A 397 1.04 -20.54 -1.27
N TYR A 398 2.06 -19.74 -1.64
CA TYR A 398 2.17 -18.32 -1.27
C TYR A 398 1.23 -17.42 -2.09
N LYS A 399 0.73 -17.93 -3.23
CA LYS A 399 -0.24 -17.25 -4.10
C LYS A 399 -1.70 -17.52 -3.72
N ARG A 400 -1.96 -18.44 -2.77
CA ARG A 400 -3.32 -18.91 -2.41
C ARG A 400 -3.63 -18.68 -0.93
N ILE A 401 -3.38 -17.48 -0.43
CA ILE A 401 -3.70 -17.12 0.96
C ILE A 401 -5.17 -16.72 1.04
N SER A 402 -5.87 -17.23 2.05
CA SER A 402 -7.30 -16.96 2.23
C SER A 402 -7.55 -15.46 2.49
N PRO A 403 -8.59 -14.88 1.86
CA PRO A 403 -8.94 -13.48 2.08
C PRO A 403 -9.53 -13.24 3.46
N ASN A 404 -9.33 -12.02 3.96
CA ASN A 404 -10.06 -11.48 5.10
C ASN A 404 -11.34 -10.78 4.61
N THR A 405 -12.49 -11.07 5.23
CA THR A 405 -13.70 -10.27 5.06
C THR A 405 -13.54 -8.92 5.76
N VAL A 406 -14.01 -7.84 5.14
CA VAL A 406 -13.96 -6.49 5.73
C VAL A 406 -15.35 -5.89 5.85
N ASN A 407 -15.56 -5.05 6.85
CA ASN A 407 -16.81 -4.34 7.04
C ASN A 407 -17.04 -3.38 5.85
N GLY A 408 -18.02 -3.69 5.01
CA GLY A 408 -18.35 -2.87 3.85
C GLY A 408 -19.26 -1.69 4.15
N SER A 409 -19.51 -1.33 5.41
CA SER A 409 -20.22 -0.08 5.75
C SER A 409 -19.39 1.14 5.38
N TYR A 410 -20.02 2.20 4.84
CA TYR A 410 -19.32 3.43 4.44
C TYR A 410 -18.54 4.03 5.61
N GLY A 411 -17.31 4.46 5.35
CA GLY A 411 -16.41 5.04 6.35
C GLY A 411 -15.89 4.07 7.41
N ALA A 412 -16.40 2.83 7.47
CA ALA A 412 -15.93 1.83 8.42
C ALA A 412 -14.54 1.34 8.05
N THR A 413 -13.69 1.22 9.08
CA THR A 413 -12.35 0.65 8.98
C THR A 413 -12.36 -0.72 9.65
N THR A 414 -11.77 -1.71 8.99
CA THR A 414 -11.51 -3.05 9.55
C THR A 414 -10.02 -3.30 9.52
N THR A 415 -9.43 -3.68 10.66
CA THR A 415 -8.06 -4.17 10.69
C THR A 415 -8.06 -5.64 10.31
N VAL A 416 -7.32 -5.97 9.26
CA VAL A 416 -7.13 -7.34 8.78
C VAL A 416 -5.78 -7.85 9.23
N GLU A 417 -5.74 -9.12 9.62
CA GLU A 417 -4.53 -9.80 10.07
C GLU A 417 -4.37 -11.14 9.35
N TRP A 418 -3.14 -11.43 8.93
CA TRP A 418 -2.71 -12.74 8.47
C TRP A 418 -1.54 -13.18 9.34
N THR A 419 -1.65 -14.39 9.90
CA THR A 419 -0.55 -15.02 10.64
C THR A 419 -0.07 -16.24 9.86
N ILE A 420 1.21 -16.22 9.51
CA ILE A 420 1.85 -17.22 8.64
C ILE A 420 2.99 -17.86 9.43
N ASN A 421 3.04 -19.19 9.44
CA ASN A 421 4.05 -19.90 10.19
C ASN A 421 5.44 -19.72 9.56
N ALA A 422 6.32 -18.97 10.25
CA ALA A 422 7.64 -18.62 9.74
C ALA A 422 8.55 -19.86 9.57
N SER A 423 8.41 -20.85 10.47
CA SER A 423 9.21 -22.08 10.43
C SER A 423 8.98 -22.93 9.17
N ARG A 424 7.85 -22.76 8.49
CA ARG A 424 7.47 -23.46 7.25
C ARG A 424 7.67 -22.62 5.99
N MET A 425 8.11 -21.37 6.13
CA MET A 425 8.42 -20.49 5.00
C MET A 425 9.87 -20.68 4.56
N ILE A 426 10.14 -20.57 3.25
CA ILE A 426 11.51 -20.61 2.73
C ILE A 426 12.30 -19.43 3.31
N ARG A 427 13.52 -19.65 3.78
CA ARG A 427 14.37 -18.54 4.24
C ARG A 427 14.74 -17.65 3.04
N GLY A 428 14.55 -16.33 3.16
CA GLY A 428 14.92 -15.37 2.11
C GLY A 428 14.14 -14.07 2.14
N ASP A 429 14.19 -13.33 1.04
CA ASP A 429 13.50 -12.05 0.86
C ASP A 429 12.10 -12.25 0.27
N TYR A 430 11.12 -11.58 0.88
CA TYR A 430 9.72 -11.65 0.49
C TYR A 430 9.16 -10.26 0.19
N GLU A 431 8.24 -10.22 -0.77
CA GLU A 431 7.31 -9.12 -0.99
C GLU A 431 5.89 -9.60 -0.68
N TYR A 432 5.12 -8.81 0.06
CA TYR A 432 3.69 -9.04 0.23
C TYR A 432 2.88 -7.91 -0.37
N SER A 433 1.79 -8.28 -1.04
CA SER A 433 0.82 -7.37 -1.64
C SER A 433 -0.55 -7.61 -1.05
N ILE A 434 -1.14 -6.56 -0.46
CA ILE A 434 -2.52 -6.61 0.05
C ILE A 434 -3.41 -5.94 -0.99
N THR A 435 -4.28 -6.70 -1.63
CA THR A 435 -5.24 -6.23 -2.63
C THR A 435 -6.66 -6.24 -2.08
N THR A 436 -7.52 -5.45 -2.69
CA THR A 436 -8.96 -5.41 -2.39
C THR A 436 -9.72 -5.56 -3.70
N ALA A 437 -11.04 -5.70 -3.64
CA ALA A 437 -11.90 -5.78 -4.84
C ALA A 437 -11.76 -4.57 -5.81
N ASP A 438 -11.15 -3.47 -5.37
CA ASP A 438 -10.94 -2.24 -6.13
C ASP A 438 -9.52 -2.10 -6.73
N ASP A 439 -8.76 -3.20 -6.81
CA ASP A 439 -7.46 -3.34 -7.50
C ASP A 439 -6.35 -2.38 -7.03
N LYS A 440 -6.42 -1.86 -5.80
CA LYS A 440 -5.28 -1.18 -5.17
C LYS A 440 -4.51 -2.14 -4.27
N SER A 441 -3.23 -2.32 -4.59
CA SER A 441 -2.28 -3.03 -3.74
C SER A 441 -1.49 -2.07 -2.87
N VAL A 442 -1.28 -2.46 -1.61
CA VAL A 442 -0.15 -1.96 -0.82
C VAL A 442 0.89 -3.07 -0.79
N THR A 443 2.11 -2.71 -1.15
CA THR A 443 3.22 -3.65 -1.30
C THR A 443 4.34 -3.28 -0.34
N LYS A 444 4.88 -4.26 0.38
CA LYS A 444 6.01 -4.11 1.30
C LYS A 444 6.88 -5.35 1.29
N THR A 445 8.14 -5.18 1.65
CA THR A 445 9.10 -6.28 1.72
C THR A 445 9.51 -6.59 3.15
N PHE A 446 9.88 -7.84 3.40
CA PHE A 446 10.51 -8.28 4.64
C PHE A 446 11.51 -9.42 4.35
N THR A 447 12.53 -9.53 5.21
CA THR A 447 13.52 -10.60 5.12
C THR A 447 13.24 -11.61 6.21
N LEU A 448 13.06 -12.86 5.83
CA LEU A 448 12.88 -13.97 6.75
C LEU A 448 14.22 -14.67 6.98
N ASN A 449 14.75 -14.54 8.21
CA ASN A 449 16.03 -15.15 8.59
C ASN A 449 15.90 -16.54 9.23
N THR A 450 14.68 -17.00 9.44
CA THR A 450 14.30 -18.23 10.15
C THR A 450 13.22 -18.93 9.35
N GLY A 451 13.42 -20.19 8.98
CA GLY A 451 12.50 -20.90 8.08
C GLY A 451 13.20 -22.10 7.45
N VAL A 452 12.54 -22.74 6.50
CA VAL A 452 13.10 -23.84 5.71
C VAL A 452 14.20 -23.25 4.82
N ASP A 453 15.45 -23.59 5.09
CA ASP A 453 16.53 -23.26 4.18
C ASP A 453 16.45 -24.26 3.01
N PRO A 454 16.24 -23.82 1.75
CA PRO A 454 16.17 -24.72 0.60
C PRO A 454 17.53 -25.37 0.32
N SER A 455 18.58 -24.91 0.99
CA SER A 455 19.94 -25.47 1.01
C SER A 455 20.18 -26.45 2.16
N ASP A 456 19.27 -26.55 3.13
CA ASP A 456 19.46 -27.45 4.28
C ASP A 456 19.12 -28.88 3.89
N THR A 457 20.13 -29.72 4.05
CA THR A 457 20.19 -31.14 3.72
C THR A 457 19.41 -32.01 4.74
N GLU A 458 18.46 -31.42 5.48
CA GLU A 458 17.66 -32.05 6.54
C GLU A 458 16.16 -31.95 6.24
N LEU A 459 15.43 -33.04 6.48
CA LEU A 459 13.97 -33.11 6.29
C LEU A 459 13.25 -33.13 7.64
N VAL A 460 12.44 -32.13 7.94
CA VAL A 460 11.63 -32.11 9.17
C VAL A 460 10.28 -32.78 8.92
N LEU A 461 10.01 -33.88 9.64
CA LEU A 461 8.83 -34.73 9.47
C LEU A 461 8.02 -34.78 10.76
N ASP A 462 6.70 -34.58 10.67
CA ASP A 462 5.78 -34.69 11.80
C ASP A 462 5.57 -36.15 12.23
N ALA A 463 5.00 -36.37 13.43
CA ALA A 463 4.67 -37.72 13.90
C ALA A 463 3.60 -38.38 13.02
N GLY A 464 3.75 -39.67 12.73
CA GLY A 464 2.83 -40.46 11.92
C GLY A 464 3.10 -40.48 10.42
N ASN A 465 4.16 -39.81 9.94
CA ASN A 465 4.59 -39.88 8.54
C ASN A 465 5.16 -41.27 8.22
N GLU A 466 4.72 -41.90 7.14
CA GLU A 466 5.41 -43.05 6.55
C GLU A 466 6.61 -42.54 5.73
N VAL A 467 7.78 -43.11 5.96
CA VAL A 467 9.04 -42.75 5.30
C VAL A 467 9.60 -43.98 4.60
N ASN A 468 9.82 -43.87 3.29
CA ASN A 468 10.50 -44.88 2.49
C ASN A 468 11.86 -44.35 2.04
N VAL A 469 12.92 -45.10 2.33
CA VAL A 469 14.31 -44.76 1.96
C VAL A 469 14.83 -45.82 1.00
N SER A 470 15.25 -45.39 -0.18
CA SER A 470 15.76 -46.23 -1.26
C SER A 470 17.19 -45.80 -1.62
N VAL A 471 18.20 -46.56 -1.18
CA VAL A 471 19.61 -46.33 -1.56
C VAL A 471 19.89 -47.02 -2.88
N MET A 472 20.27 -46.25 -3.90
CA MET A 472 20.66 -46.75 -5.21
C MET A 472 22.07 -47.35 -5.15
N GLY A 473 22.26 -48.45 -5.89
CA GLY A 473 23.54 -49.15 -5.97
C GLY A 473 24.65 -48.21 -6.44
N THR A 474 25.76 -48.23 -5.72
CA THR A 474 26.89 -47.31 -5.91
C THR A 474 27.93 -47.92 -6.85
N GLU A 475 28.74 -47.09 -7.51
CA GLU A 475 29.83 -47.54 -8.40
C GLU A 475 31.24 -47.05 -7.99
N VAL A 476 31.39 -46.61 -6.74
CA VAL A 476 32.63 -46.03 -6.22
C VAL A 476 33.81 -46.98 -6.38
N SER A 477 34.75 -46.65 -7.26
CA SER A 477 35.79 -47.62 -7.62
C SER A 477 37.05 -46.99 -8.18
N ALA A 478 38.16 -47.70 -8.01
CA ALA A 478 39.45 -47.32 -8.59
C ALA A 478 39.85 -48.31 -9.70
N GLU A 479 40.29 -47.78 -10.84
CA GLU A 479 40.69 -48.57 -12.00
C GLU A 479 42.19 -48.46 -12.30
N GLY A 480 42.78 -49.55 -12.79
CA GLY A 480 44.19 -49.55 -13.18
C GLY A 480 44.54 -50.58 -14.25
N PRO A 481 45.53 -50.29 -15.11
CA PRO A 481 46.11 -51.31 -15.96
C PRO A 481 46.92 -52.28 -15.11
N THR A 482 46.75 -53.57 -15.35
CA THR A 482 47.70 -54.56 -14.86
C THR A 482 48.79 -54.77 -15.91
N ARG A 483 49.87 -55.46 -15.52
CA ARG A 483 50.85 -55.98 -16.48
C ARG A 483 50.42 -57.32 -17.09
N GLU A 484 49.26 -57.84 -16.70
CA GLU A 484 48.75 -59.11 -17.17
C GLU A 484 48.07 -58.96 -18.53
N GLN A 485 48.21 -59.99 -19.35
CA GLN A 485 47.48 -60.15 -20.61
C GLN A 485 46.77 -61.50 -20.61
N ARG A 486 45.61 -61.53 -21.25
CA ARG A 486 44.82 -62.75 -21.48
C ARG A 486 44.57 -62.94 -22.96
N ALA A 487 44.73 -64.16 -23.44
CA ALA A 487 44.41 -64.49 -24.82
C ALA A 487 43.23 -65.45 -24.88
N ARG A 488 42.30 -65.19 -25.80
CA ARG A 488 41.11 -66.02 -26.07
C ARG A 488 41.03 -66.37 -27.55
N LEU A 489 40.51 -67.55 -27.86
CA LEU A 489 40.23 -68.01 -29.23
C LEU A 489 38.90 -67.37 -29.71
N VAL A 490 38.94 -66.63 -30.81
CA VAL A 490 37.79 -65.83 -31.29
C VAL A 490 37.04 -66.50 -32.46
N ASP A 491 37.70 -67.37 -33.23
CA ASP A 491 37.05 -68.10 -34.32
C ASP A 491 37.71 -69.47 -34.51
N GLY A 492 36.94 -70.56 -34.69
CA GLY A 492 37.46 -71.93 -34.93
C GLY A 492 36.70 -73.07 -34.22
N ASP A 493 36.53 -74.21 -34.90
CA ASP A 493 35.92 -75.42 -34.32
C ASP A 493 36.80 -76.03 -33.22
N LYS A 494 36.19 -76.21 -32.04
CA LYS A 494 36.79 -76.68 -30.79
C LYS A 494 37.11 -78.20 -30.78
N THR A 495 37.92 -78.69 -31.73
CA THR A 495 38.27 -80.13 -31.78
C THR A 495 39.78 -80.37 -31.75
N ASN A 496 40.23 -80.99 -30.65
CA ASN A 496 41.53 -81.67 -30.45
C ASN A 496 42.81 -80.85 -30.68
N GLY A 497 43.30 -80.19 -29.62
CA GLY A 497 44.67 -79.64 -29.54
C GLY A 497 45.46 -80.19 -28.34
N LYS A 498 46.79 -80.19 -28.43
CA LYS A 498 47.73 -80.42 -27.31
C LYS A 498 48.58 -79.17 -27.05
N TRP A 499 49.03 -78.99 -25.80
CA TRP A 499 49.62 -77.73 -25.29
C TRP A 499 51.00 -77.91 -24.63
N LYS A 500 51.81 -76.82 -24.63
CA LYS A 500 52.90 -76.52 -23.67
C LYS A 500 53.54 -75.15 -23.94
N GLN A 501 54.38 -74.73 -22.98
CA GLN A 501 54.97 -73.41 -22.75
C GLN A 501 56.15 -73.06 -23.69
N SER A 502 56.27 -71.80 -24.11
CA SER A 502 57.47 -71.24 -24.77
C SER A 502 57.71 -69.76 -24.37
N GLY A 503 58.97 -69.33 -24.37
CA GLY A 503 59.37 -67.91 -24.33
C GLY A 503 59.63 -67.28 -22.95
N ARG A 504 60.35 -66.14 -22.92
CA ARG A 504 60.53 -65.30 -21.71
C ARG A 504 59.25 -64.50 -21.48
N GLY A 505 58.54 -64.82 -20.39
CA GLY A 505 57.18 -64.39 -20.13
C GLY A 505 56.30 -65.63 -20.12
N GLU A 506 55.97 -66.14 -18.92
CA GLU A 506 55.29 -67.43 -18.78
C GLU A 506 53.79 -67.28 -19.05
N TRP A 507 53.31 -67.78 -20.20
CA TRP A 507 51.88 -68.04 -20.40
C TRP A 507 51.47 -69.30 -19.62
N GLY A 508 50.57 -69.15 -18.65
CA GLY A 508 49.97 -70.22 -17.85
C GLY A 508 48.50 -70.47 -18.20
N PHE A 509 48.05 -71.72 -18.08
CA PHE A 509 46.66 -72.13 -18.30
C PHE A 509 45.93 -72.22 -16.96
N THR A 510 44.73 -71.64 -16.85
CA THR A 510 44.01 -71.60 -15.56
C THR A 510 42.95 -72.70 -15.39
N ASN A 511 42.74 -73.60 -16.35
CA ASN A 511 41.75 -74.67 -16.21
C ASN A 511 42.21 -76.03 -16.76
N GLN A 512 42.79 -76.89 -15.92
CA GLN A 512 43.15 -78.26 -16.31
C GLN A 512 41.96 -79.22 -16.18
N GLY A 513 40.90 -78.97 -16.96
CA GLY A 513 39.77 -79.89 -17.07
C GLY A 513 39.94 -80.84 -18.26
N TRP A 514 40.16 -82.13 -18.01
CA TRP A 514 39.98 -83.17 -19.03
C TRP A 514 38.47 -83.32 -19.25
N ASN A 515 37.98 -83.26 -20.50
CA ASN A 515 36.60 -83.61 -20.78
C ASN A 515 36.42 -85.14 -20.78
N GLU A 516 35.18 -85.61 -20.58
CA GLU A 516 34.85 -87.03 -20.48
C GLU A 516 35.15 -87.84 -21.78
N ASN A 517 35.40 -87.15 -22.88
CA ASN A 517 35.68 -87.71 -24.21
C ASN A 517 37.17 -87.79 -24.55
N GLY A 518 38.07 -87.57 -23.59
CA GLY A 518 39.50 -87.76 -23.79
C GLY A 518 40.26 -86.54 -24.35
N GLY A 519 39.63 -85.36 -24.45
CA GLY A 519 40.27 -84.11 -24.90
C GLY A 519 40.40 -83.04 -23.80
N TRP A 520 41.34 -82.09 -23.98
CA TRP A 520 41.41 -80.89 -23.14
C TRP A 520 40.21 -79.98 -23.42
N ARG A 521 39.63 -79.37 -22.37
CA ARG A 521 38.62 -78.31 -22.56
C ARG A 521 39.25 -77.11 -23.28
N SER A 522 38.66 -76.70 -24.40
CA SER A 522 39.16 -75.65 -25.30
C SER A 522 38.48 -74.29 -25.05
N ASP A 523 38.01 -74.06 -23.84
CA ASP A 523 37.34 -72.85 -23.36
C ASP A 523 38.19 -72.07 -22.34
N GLY A 524 39.43 -72.49 -22.07
CA GLY A 524 40.31 -71.84 -21.10
C GLY A 524 41.08 -70.66 -21.69
N ASP A 525 41.15 -69.57 -20.92
CA ASP A 525 41.97 -68.39 -21.21
C ASP A 525 43.45 -68.67 -20.91
N LEU A 526 44.33 -68.23 -21.81
CA LEU A 526 45.78 -68.18 -21.55
C LEU A 526 46.09 -66.91 -20.76
N ARG A 527 46.81 -67.01 -19.63
CA ARG A 527 47.24 -65.85 -18.82
C ARG A 527 48.74 -65.66 -18.92
N CYS A 528 49.23 -64.43 -19.12
CA CYS A 528 50.65 -64.08 -19.02
C CYS A 528 50.85 -62.94 -18.03
N SER A 529 51.84 -63.09 -17.15
CA SER A 529 52.11 -62.13 -16.07
C SER A 529 53.13 -61.03 -16.44
N TYR A 530 53.87 -61.15 -17.55
CA TYR A 530 54.90 -60.16 -17.91
C TYR A 530 55.33 -60.23 -19.40
N TYR A 531 55.17 -59.12 -20.15
CA TYR A 531 55.61 -58.88 -21.54
C TYR A 531 55.70 -60.14 -22.41
N CYS A 532 54.57 -60.49 -23.00
CA CYS A 532 54.50 -61.60 -23.93
C CYS A 532 54.41 -61.08 -25.36
N ASP A 533 55.22 -61.64 -26.26
CA ASP A 533 55.09 -61.39 -27.69
C ASP A 533 53.75 -61.99 -28.19
N GLU A 534 53.20 -61.45 -29.29
CA GLU A 534 52.08 -62.09 -29.99
C GLU A 534 52.44 -63.55 -30.31
N PRO A 535 51.53 -64.53 -30.22
CA PRO A 535 51.80 -65.88 -30.69
C PRO A 535 52.00 -65.83 -32.21
N THR A 536 53.24 -65.60 -32.65
CA THR A 536 53.61 -65.54 -34.07
C THR A 536 53.64 -66.97 -34.62
N GLU A 537 52.52 -67.37 -35.23
CA GLU A 537 52.33 -68.43 -36.22
C GLU A 537 53.63 -69.10 -36.73
N ILE A 538 53.84 -70.42 -36.55
CA ILE A 538 54.91 -71.15 -37.25
C ILE A 538 54.61 -72.64 -37.62
N TRP A 539 54.58 -72.87 -38.95
CA TRP A 539 55.02 -73.98 -39.84
C TRP A 539 54.34 -75.37 -39.86
N TRP A 540 54.09 -75.81 -41.10
CA TRP A 540 53.54 -77.11 -41.54
C TRP A 540 54.66 -78.12 -41.87
N ASP A 541 54.38 -79.41 -41.68
CA ASP A 541 54.92 -80.49 -42.52
C ASP A 541 53.74 -81.32 -43.04
N ASP A 542 53.72 -81.52 -44.36
CA ASP A 542 52.64 -82.15 -45.11
C ASP A 542 52.77 -83.67 -45.00
N ASP A 543 52.25 -84.29 -43.95
CA ASP A 543 51.83 -85.70 -43.99
C ASP A 543 50.83 -86.01 -42.88
N GLY A 544 49.55 -86.14 -43.27
CA GLY A 544 48.44 -86.40 -42.38
C GLY A 544 48.53 -87.75 -41.67
N GLY A 545 48.42 -87.73 -40.34
CA GLY A 545 48.24 -88.92 -39.53
C GLY A 545 48.29 -88.60 -38.04
N TRP A 546 47.18 -88.83 -37.32
CA TRP A 546 47.15 -88.75 -35.87
C TRP A 546 47.83 -89.99 -35.27
N ASP A 547 49.04 -89.83 -34.74
CA ASP A 547 49.64 -90.79 -33.81
C ASP A 547 50.41 -90.05 -32.71
N LEU A 548 50.05 -90.32 -31.44
CA LEU A 548 50.61 -89.64 -30.27
C LEU A 548 51.69 -90.51 -29.61
N GLU A 549 52.91 -90.50 -30.15
CA GLU A 549 54.09 -90.97 -29.42
C GLU A 549 54.70 -89.86 -28.55
N TRP A 550 54.96 -90.17 -27.28
CA TRP A 550 55.64 -89.26 -26.35
C TRP A 550 57.16 -89.45 -26.45
N THR A 551 57.88 -88.47 -27.01
CA THR A 551 59.34 -88.37 -26.82
C THR A 551 59.70 -87.06 -26.10
N LYS A 552 60.47 -87.22 -25.01
CA LYS A 552 60.93 -86.12 -24.15
C LYS A 552 62.12 -85.41 -24.82
N SER A 553 61.86 -84.30 -25.51
CA SER A 553 62.91 -83.40 -26.01
C SER A 553 63.55 -82.59 -24.85
N ARG A 554 64.87 -82.37 -24.93
CA ARG A 554 65.69 -81.63 -23.94
C ARG A 554 65.47 -80.11 -23.92
N TYR A 555 64.64 -79.56 -24.82
CA TYR A 555 64.31 -78.12 -24.84
C TYR A 555 62.81 -77.80 -24.90
N GLY A 556 61.95 -78.79 -25.11
CA GLY A 556 60.61 -78.82 -24.51
C GLY A 556 59.62 -77.67 -24.78
N ASP A 557 59.48 -77.13 -26.00
CA ASP A 557 58.40 -76.20 -26.40
C ASP A 557 57.24 -76.93 -27.13
N TRP A 558 55.99 -76.46 -27.01
CA TRP A 558 54.84 -77.01 -27.76
C TRP A 558 53.92 -75.87 -28.24
N SER A 559 53.08 -76.13 -29.25
CA SER A 559 52.19 -75.15 -29.89
C SER A 559 50.80 -75.74 -30.19
N TRP A 560 49.80 -74.86 -30.30
CA TRP A 560 48.44 -75.19 -30.73
C TRP A 560 48.33 -75.16 -32.27
N ASN A 561 47.63 -76.13 -32.84
CA ASN A 561 47.56 -76.40 -34.29
C ASN A 561 46.12 -76.68 -34.79
N GLY A 562 45.10 -76.24 -34.03
CA GLY A 562 43.71 -76.23 -34.49
C GLY A 562 43.42 -75.06 -35.44
N PRO A 563 42.28 -75.05 -36.16
CA PRO A 563 41.83 -73.88 -36.90
C PRO A 563 41.44 -72.76 -35.93
N GLY A 564 41.90 -71.53 -36.17
CA GLY A 564 41.40 -70.35 -35.47
C GLY A 564 42.40 -69.24 -35.13
N THR A 565 41.87 -68.08 -34.73
CA THR A 565 42.63 -66.87 -34.40
C THR A 565 42.54 -66.54 -32.91
N TRP A 566 43.69 -66.21 -32.31
CA TRP A 566 43.78 -65.74 -30.93
C TRP A 566 43.75 -64.22 -30.89
N GLN A 567 42.92 -63.65 -30.04
CA GLN A 567 42.98 -62.24 -29.69
C GLN A 567 43.56 -62.08 -28.28
N GLN A 568 44.53 -61.18 -28.17
CA GLN A 568 45.11 -60.79 -26.89
C GLN A 568 44.40 -59.55 -26.35
N HIS A 569 43.96 -59.66 -25.10
CA HIS A 569 43.33 -58.60 -24.35
C HIS A 569 44.21 -58.24 -23.16
N ARG A 570 44.28 -56.95 -22.85
CA ARG A 570 44.89 -56.50 -21.59
C ARG A 570 43.98 -56.85 -20.43
N VAL A 571 44.57 -57.12 -19.28
CA VAL A 571 43.81 -57.25 -18.03
C VAL A 571 43.91 -55.95 -17.26
N TYR A 572 42.77 -55.47 -16.80
CA TYR A 572 42.61 -54.31 -15.94
C TYR A 572 42.05 -54.78 -14.60
N ASN A 573 42.26 -54.00 -13.56
CA ASN A 573 41.61 -54.23 -12.28
C ASN A 573 40.66 -53.08 -11.96
N LYS A 574 39.47 -53.42 -11.47
CA LYS A 574 38.51 -52.49 -10.85
C LYS A 574 38.39 -52.88 -9.37
N ARG A 575 38.68 -51.94 -8.47
CA ARG A 575 38.59 -52.14 -7.01
C ARG A 575 37.39 -51.36 -6.50
N TRP A 576 36.43 -52.06 -5.90
CA TRP A 576 35.19 -51.47 -5.38
C TRP A 576 35.41 -50.98 -3.95
N ALA A 577 35.38 -49.66 -3.76
CA ALA A 577 35.68 -49.05 -2.48
C ALA A 577 34.47 -49.20 -1.53
N PRO A 578 34.64 -49.70 -0.30
CA PRO A 578 33.50 -50.03 0.54
C PRO A 578 32.77 -48.77 1.04
N VAL A 579 31.45 -48.73 0.87
CA VAL A 579 30.59 -47.60 1.25
C VAL A 579 29.42 -48.11 2.09
N THR A 580 29.06 -47.35 3.12
CA THR A 580 27.85 -47.58 3.94
C THR A 580 26.99 -46.33 3.98
N THR A 581 25.70 -46.50 4.18
CA THR A 581 24.74 -45.41 4.39
C THR A 581 23.91 -45.70 5.63
N GLU A 582 23.64 -44.66 6.42
CA GLU A 582 22.89 -44.70 7.67
C GLU A 582 21.78 -43.66 7.64
N ILE A 583 20.64 -43.98 8.25
CA ILE A 583 19.53 -43.05 8.43
C ILE A 583 19.64 -42.48 9.84
N ILE A 584 19.62 -41.16 9.97
CA ILE A 584 19.72 -40.48 11.27
C ILE A 584 18.42 -39.74 11.51
N THR A 585 17.81 -39.98 12.66
CA THR A 585 16.56 -39.34 13.09
C THR A 585 16.80 -38.60 14.40
N GLN A 586 16.40 -37.35 14.50
CA GLN A 586 16.59 -36.51 15.68
C GLN A 586 15.24 -35.93 16.11
N PRO A 587 14.73 -36.23 17.32
CA PRO A 587 13.52 -35.58 17.82
C PRO A 587 13.72 -34.06 17.88
N VAL A 588 12.75 -33.30 17.37
CA VAL A 588 12.78 -31.83 17.33
C VAL A 588 11.51 -31.20 17.90
N ASP A 589 11.63 -29.95 18.39
CA ASP A 589 10.49 -29.13 18.78
C ASP A 589 9.74 -28.55 17.56
N GLU A 590 8.74 -27.71 17.83
CA GLU A 590 7.94 -27.06 16.79
C GLU A 590 8.74 -26.13 15.87
N ASN A 591 9.91 -25.67 16.32
CA ASN A 591 10.82 -24.79 15.62
C ASN A 591 11.99 -25.54 14.94
N GLY A 592 12.00 -26.88 15.00
CA GLY A 592 13.06 -27.71 14.43
C GLY A 592 14.30 -27.86 15.33
N ASN A 593 14.28 -27.39 16.59
CA ASN A 593 15.43 -27.54 17.49
C ASN A 593 15.47 -28.95 18.10
N PRO A 594 16.66 -29.57 18.23
CA PRO A 594 16.82 -30.88 18.87
C PRO A 594 16.31 -30.90 20.33
N ILE A 595 15.41 -31.84 20.66
CA ILE A 595 14.86 -32.03 22.03
C ILE A 595 15.18 -33.39 22.65
N GLY A 596 15.93 -34.25 21.94
CA GLY A 596 16.29 -35.59 22.38
C GLY A 596 17.67 -36.02 21.89
N GLU A 597 18.03 -37.28 22.12
CA GLU A 597 19.20 -37.90 21.49
C GLU A 597 18.86 -38.32 20.06
N SER A 598 19.82 -38.19 19.14
CA SER A 598 19.68 -38.72 17.79
C SER A 598 19.68 -40.25 17.81
N ASN A 599 18.93 -40.83 16.89
CA ASN A 599 18.82 -42.26 16.68
C ASN A 599 19.31 -42.61 15.28
N THR A 600 20.37 -43.40 15.21
CA THR A 600 20.94 -43.94 13.97
C THR A 600 20.32 -45.29 13.67
N ILE A 601 19.67 -45.37 12.52
CA ILE A 601 19.05 -46.57 11.98
C ILE A 601 19.96 -47.14 10.90
N GLN A 602 20.42 -48.37 11.11
CA GLN A 602 21.15 -49.17 10.13
C GLN A 602 20.27 -50.36 9.73
N PRO A 603 19.51 -50.25 8.62
CA PRO A 603 18.55 -51.28 8.24
C PRO A 603 19.17 -52.67 8.10
N GLU A 604 18.50 -53.67 8.67
CA GLU A 604 19.00 -55.03 8.57
C GLU A 604 19.04 -55.55 7.13
N SER A 605 18.17 -55.02 6.27
CA SER A 605 18.08 -55.34 4.85
C SER A 605 19.24 -54.82 4.01
N TRP A 606 20.07 -53.91 4.54
CA TRP A 606 21.14 -53.25 3.80
C TRP A 606 22.46 -54.00 3.95
N GLY A 607 23.11 -54.28 2.81
CA GLY A 607 24.37 -55.03 2.73
C GLY A 607 24.20 -56.55 2.55
N SER A 608 25.13 -57.35 3.07
CA SER A 608 25.21 -58.80 2.80
C SER A 608 24.08 -59.59 3.51
N GLU A 609 23.55 -60.63 2.87
CA GLU A 609 22.49 -61.50 3.43
C GLU A 609 22.98 -62.46 4.54
N ASN A 610 24.22 -62.33 5.02
CA ASN A 610 24.77 -63.24 6.03
C ASN A 610 24.18 -62.94 7.41
N TYR A 611 23.28 -63.82 7.83
CA TYR A 611 22.52 -63.75 9.08
C TYR A 611 23.37 -64.22 10.28
N GLU A 612 24.29 -63.39 10.78
CA GLU A 612 24.94 -63.62 12.08
C GLU A 612 24.84 -62.40 13.01
N SER A 613 24.72 -62.66 14.32
CA SER A 613 24.37 -61.68 15.37
C SER A 613 25.46 -60.64 15.68
N TYR A 614 26.49 -60.55 14.85
CA TYR A 614 27.56 -59.56 14.92
C TYR A 614 27.82 -59.10 13.48
N ARG A 615 27.10 -58.07 13.03
CA ARG A 615 27.40 -57.42 11.76
C ARG A 615 28.75 -56.77 11.87
N SER A 616 29.69 -57.19 11.04
CA SER A 616 30.90 -56.41 10.84
C SER A 616 30.60 -55.28 9.84
N PRO A 617 31.39 -54.19 9.79
CA PRO A 617 31.19 -53.12 8.81
C PRO A 617 31.15 -53.64 7.36
N GLU A 618 31.83 -54.75 7.08
CA GLU A 618 31.82 -55.44 5.80
C GLU A 618 30.44 -55.97 5.41
N ASP A 619 29.63 -56.39 6.38
CA ASP A 619 28.26 -56.84 6.14
C ASP A 619 27.33 -55.68 5.75
N GLN A 620 27.72 -54.43 6.02
CA GLN A 620 26.97 -53.23 5.67
C GLN A 620 27.47 -52.57 4.38
N ASN A 621 28.50 -53.12 3.75
CA ASN A 621 29.02 -52.57 2.51
C ASN A 621 27.98 -52.67 1.38
N LEU A 622 27.57 -51.52 0.87
CA LEU A 622 26.61 -51.40 -0.23
C LEU A 622 27.29 -51.46 -1.60
N ASN A 623 28.62 -51.31 -1.63
CA ASN A 623 29.39 -51.17 -2.86
C ASN A 623 30.29 -52.39 -3.17
N THR A 624 29.82 -53.24 -4.07
CA THR A 624 30.55 -54.38 -4.62
C THR A 624 30.19 -54.53 -6.10
N HIS A 625 30.99 -55.30 -6.84
CA HIS A 625 30.68 -55.60 -8.23
C HIS A 625 29.25 -56.13 -8.45
N ASP A 626 28.77 -57.00 -7.56
CA ASP A 626 27.50 -57.69 -7.71
C ASP A 626 26.31 -56.86 -7.16
N THR A 627 26.59 -55.81 -6.36
CA THR A 627 25.55 -54.92 -5.78
C THR A 627 25.41 -53.58 -6.51
N ARG A 628 26.25 -53.28 -7.51
CA ARG A 628 26.12 -52.07 -8.35
C ARG A 628 24.70 -51.89 -8.88
N ASP A 629 24.03 -53.01 -9.16
CA ASP A 629 22.69 -53.03 -9.74
C ASP A 629 21.56 -53.21 -8.70
N LYS A 630 21.83 -53.04 -7.41
CA LYS A 630 20.83 -53.27 -6.35
C LYS A 630 20.23 -51.94 -5.88
N ILE A 631 18.97 -51.96 -5.47
CA ILE A 631 18.32 -50.86 -4.74
C ILE A 631 17.95 -51.38 -3.35
N TRP A 632 18.42 -50.67 -2.31
CA TRP A 632 18.19 -51.04 -0.92
C TRP A 632 17.05 -50.22 -0.34
N LYS A 633 15.91 -50.87 -0.08
CA LYS A 633 14.72 -50.21 0.45
C LYS A 633 14.57 -50.44 1.96
N TYR A 634 14.12 -49.42 2.68
CA TYR A 634 13.75 -49.49 4.10
C TYR A 634 12.59 -48.54 4.37
N ASN A 635 11.60 -48.97 5.14
CA ASN A 635 10.48 -48.14 5.51
C ASN A 635 10.28 -48.09 7.03
N PHE A 636 9.82 -46.95 7.53
CA PHE A 636 9.45 -46.77 8.92
C PHE A 636 8.40 -45.67 9.06
N THR A 637 7.76 -45.59 10.22
CA THR A 637 6.81 -44.53 10.57
C THR A 637 7.42 -43.68 11.68
N THR A 638 7.30 -42.36 11.59
CA THR A 638 7.76 -41.44 12.64
C THR A 638 6.87 -41.54 13.87
N GLU A 639 7.44 -41.76 15.06
CA GLU A 639 6.66 -41.78 16.32
C GLU A 639 6.48 -40.37 16.90
N ASP A 640 7.48 -39.52 16.73
CA ASP A 640 7.53 -38.12 17.16
C ASP A 640 7.88 -37.23 15.95
N ARG A 641 7.78 -35.90 16.11
CA ARG A 641 8.33 -34.95 15.13
C ARG A 641 9.85 -35.06 15.14
N ILE A 642 10.45 -35.31 13.97
CA ILE A 642 11.89 -35.54 13.82
C ILE A 642 12.49 -34.68 12.71
N SER A 643 13.78 -34.35 12.84
CA SER A 643 14.65 -34.07 11.69
C SER A 643 15.21 -35.41 11.20
N LEU A 644 15.06 -35.68 9.90
CA LEU A 644 15.59 -36.81 9.18
C LEU A 644 16.79 -36.34 8.36
N THR A 645 17.92 -37.01 8.54
CA THR A 645 19.11 -36.85 7.71
C THR A 645 19.73 -38.20 7.37
N LEU A 646 20.70 -38.18 6.47
CA LEU A 646 21.38 -39.36 5.95
C LEU A 646 22.89 -39.16 6.06
N SER A 647 23.60 -40.19 6.50
CA SER A 647 25.06 -40.18 6.55
C SER A 647 25.63 -41.29 5.70
N SER A 648 26.55 -40.95 4.80
CA SER A 648 27.25 -41.92 3.97
C SER A 648 28.74 -41.89 4.26
N THR A 649 29.35 -43.07 4.38
CA THR A 649 30.76 -43.21 4.76
C THR A 649 31.52 -44.07 3.76
N LEU A 650 32.62 -43.53 3.24
CA LEU A 650 33.63 -44.27 2.49
C LEU A 650 34.66 -44.85 3.45
N TYR A 651 34.94 -46.15 3.35
CA TYR A 651 35.91 -46.85 4.19
C TYR A 651 37.18 -47.20 3.44
N SER A 652 38.28 -47.28 4.19
CA SER A 652 39.54 -47.84 3.68
C SER A 652 39.50 -49.37 3.69
N CYS A 653 40.11 -50.00 2.68
CA CYS A 653 40.11 -51.44 2.52
C CYS A 653 41.52 -52.05 2.62
N SER A 654 41.71 -53.00 3.54
CA SER A 654 43.03 -53.58 3.82
C SER A 654 43.35 -54.77 2.93
N ASN A 655 42.31 -55.44 2.43
CA ASN A 655 42.44 -56.64 1.61
C ASN A 655 41.35 -56.68 0.53
N TYR A 656 41.77 -56.47 -0.71
CA TYR A 656 40.93 -56.61 -1.89
C TYR A 656 41.00 -58.03 -2.42
N GLN A 657 39.85 -58.69 -2.55
CA GLN A 657 39.76 -60.06 -3.08
C GLN A 657 39.09 -60.05 -4.44
N LYS A 658 39.67 -60.79 -5.38
CA LYS A 658 39.08 -60.94 -6.71
C LYS A 658 37.80 -61.76 -6.62
N THR A 659 36.67 -61.17 -7.00
CA THR A 659 35.35 -61.81 -6.94
C THR A 659 34.82 -62.13 -8.34
N ASN A 660 35.02 -61.23 -9.30
CA ASN A 660 34.47 -61.40 -10.65
C ASN A 660 35.48 -61.06 -11.77
N THR A 661 35.12 -61.39 -13.01
CA THR A 661 35.88 -61.04 -14.21
C THR A 661 34.96 -60.86 -15.40
N ASP A 662 34.96 -59.65 -15.95
CA ASP A 662 34.24 -59.31 -17.16
C ASP A 662 35.20 -59.25 -18.36
N LEU A 663 34.71 -59.59 -19.56
CA LEU A 663 35.43 -59.39 -20.82
C LEU A 663 34.66 -58.36 -21.64
N TYR A 664 35.32 -57.27 -22.00
CA TYR A 664 34.75 -56.24 -22.85
C TYR A 664 35.39 -56.30 -24.24
N THR A 665 34.55 -56.33 -25.28
CA THR A 665 34.95 -56.21 -26.69
C THR A 665 34.16 -55.10 -27.37
N ASP A 666 34.79 -54.39 -28.31
CA ASP A 666 34.26 -53.17 -28.95
C ASP A 666 32.80 -53.34 -29.40
N GLY A 667 31.96 -52.38 -29.00
CA GLY A 667 30.55 -52.28 -29.41
C GLY A 667 29.51 -52.65 -28.34
N GLU A 668 29.92 -53.04 -27.13
CA GLU A 668 29.00 -53.45 -26.05
C GLU A 668 28.72 -52.40 -24.96
N TYR A 669 29.29 -51.19 -25.03
CA TYR A 669 29.00 -50.12 -24.05
C TYR A 669 28.67 -48.78 -24.74
N TYR A 670 27.75 -48.02 -24.14
CA TYR A 670 26.96 -46.94 -24.72
C TYR A 670 27.77 -45.85 -25.46
N PRO A 671 27.17 -45.19 -26.48
CA PRO A 671 27.83 -44.17 -27.31
C PRO A 671 28.23 -42.87 -26.58
N TYR A 672 27.96 -42.74 -25.28
CA TYR A 672 28.31 -41.55 -24.48
C TYR A 672 29.74 -41.55 -23.89
N HIS A 673 30.46 -42.67 -23.94
CA HIS A 673 31.85 -42.72 -23.48
C HIS A 673 32.84 -42.38 -24.62
N ASP A 674 32.96 -41.09 -24.94
CA ASP A 674 33.84 -40.61 -26.00
C ASP A 674 35.33 -40.64 -25.61
N THR A 675 36.10 -41.44 -26.37
CA THR A 675 37.53 -41.41 -26.76
C THR A 675 38.70 -41.05 -25.81
N TRP A 676 38.53 -40.70 -24.54
CA TRP A 676 39.63 -40.07 -23.75
C TRP A 676 40.41 -40.91 -22.73
N SER A 677 40.21 -42.23 -22.67
CA SER A 677 41.08 -43.07 -21.86
C SER A 677 42.31 -43.54 -22.61
N ARG A 678 43.45 -43.50 -21.91
CA ARG A 678 44.71 -44.18 -22.29
C ARG A 678 44.53 -45.71 -22.38
N TYR A 679 43.38 -46.22 -21.92
CA TYR A 679 42.99 -47.61 -21.74
C TYR A 679 41.71 -47.98 -22.49
N ASN A 680 41.44 -47.29 -23.61
CA ASN A 680 40.38 -47.61 -24.57
C ASN A 680 40.67 -48.94 -25.29
N GLY A 681 40.54 -50.07 -24.59
CA GLY A 681 40.91 -51.35 -25.15
C GLY A 681 40.05 -52.47 -24.63
N ASN A 682 39.51 -53.22 -25.58
CA ASN A 682 39.00 -54.58 -25.42
C ASN A 682 39.90 -55.36 -24.44
N GLY A 683 39.31 -55.83 -23.34
CA GLY A 683 40.07 -56.13 -22.13
C GLY A 683 39.29 -56.98 -21.14
N TYR A 684 40.02 -57.76 -20.35
CA TYR A 684 39.46 -58.40 -19.17
C TYR A 684 39.51 -57.42 -17.99
N TRP A 685 38.46 -57.41 -17.18
CA TRP A 685 38.34 -56.58 -16.00
C TRP A 685 38.17 -57.47 -14.79
N ASP A 686 39.23 -57.58 -14.01
CA ASP A 686 39.19 -58.30 -12.76
C ASP A 686 38.61 -57.39 -11.69
N HIS A 687 37.45 -57.76 -11.18
CA HIS A 687 36.77 -57.02 -10.12
C HIS A 687 37.23 -57.53 -8.76
N TYR A 688 37.61 -56.58 -7.90
CA TYR A 688 38.07 -56.85 -6.55
C TYR A 688 37.18 -56.13 -5.55
N ASP A 689 36.50 -56.91 -4.73
CA ASP A 689 35.67 -56.39 -3.64
C ASP A 689 36.50 -56.34 -2.34
N CYS A 690 36.10 -55.44 -1.45
CA CYS A 690 36.76 -55.33 -0.16
C CYS A 690 36.37 -56.49 0.76
N ALA A 691 37.35 -57.25 1.24
CA ALA A 691 37.12 -58.33 2.19
C ALA A 691 37.27 -57.91 3.65
N ASN A 692 37.99 -56.82 3.93
CA ASN A 692 38.27 -56.33 5.29
C ASN A 692 38.35 -54.79 5.29
N MET A 693 37.32 -54.15 5.83
CA MET A 693 37.20 -52.71 6.02
C MET A 693 37.98 -52.26 7.26
N TYR A 694 38.62 -51.10 7.18
CA TYR A 694 39.31 -50.51 8.33
C TYR A 694 39.38 -48.99 8.19
N GLY A 695 38.94 -48.27 9.22
CA GLY A 695 38.98 -46.81 9.24
C GLY A 695 38.00 -46.16 8.25
N LYS A 696 37.42 -45.03 8.68
CA LYS A 696 36.64 -44.15 7.82
C LYS A 696 37.61 -43.27 7.02
N SER A 697 37.46 -43.25 5.69
CA SER A 697 38.21 -42.36 4.81
C SER A 697 37.56 -40.98 4.77
N LEU A 698 36.25 -40.95 4.50
CA LEU A 698 35.41 -39.76 4.53
C LEU A 698 34.00 -40.16 5.00
N GLU A 699 33.40 -39.32 5.83
CA GLU A 699 32.02 -39.46 6.30
C GLU A 699 31.31 -38.14 6.00
N VAL A 700 30.24 -38.22 5.21
CA VAL A 700 29.43 -37.08 4.81
C VAL A 700 28.07 -37.25 5.45
N ASP A 701 27.82 -36.42 6.46
CA ASP A 701 26.53 -36.30 7.10
C ASP A 701 25.78 -35.14 6.45
N ALA A 702 24.53 -35.41 6.05
CA ALA A 702 23.63 -34.39 5.52
C ALA A 702 23.06 -33.48 6.63
N ALA A 703 23.52 -33.57 7.88
CA ALA A 703 23.19 -32.59 8.90
C ALA A 703 23.79 -31.20 8.61
N THR A 704 23.07 -30.15 9.00
CA THR A 704 23.31 -28.73 8.72
C THR A 704 24.63 -28.15 9.23
N ASP A 705 25.40 -28.88 10.02
CA ASP A 705 26.66 -28.39 10.61
C ASP A 705 27.93 -29.09 10.08
N SER A 706 27.81 -30.03 9.11
CA SER A 706 28.97 -30.75 8.58
C SER A 706 28.88 -31.02 7.08
N ASN A 707 29.97 -30.80 6.34
CA ASN A 707 30.17 -31.29 4.97
C ASN A 707 29.07 -30.92 3.92
N LYS A 708 28.39 -29.77 4.08
CA LYS A 708 27.31 -29.30 3.18
C LYS A 708 27.65 -29.28 1.69
N ALA A 709 28.93 -29.10 1.33
CA ALA A 709 29.34 -29.09 -0.06
C ALA A 709 29.34 -30.49 -0.70
N ASN A 710 29.57 -31.55 0.08
CA ASN A 710 29.70 -32.94 -0.39
C ASN A 710 28.36 -33.69 -0.56
N VAL A 711 27.22 -33.06 -0.28
CA VAL A 711 25.91 -33.66 -0.46
C VAL A 711 24.92 -32.65 -1.02
N ARG A 712 24.18 -33.03 -2.07
CA ARG A 712 23.11 -32.22 -2.65
C ARG A 712 21.77 -32.91 -2.53
N VAL A 713 20.77 -32.16 -2.07
CA VAL A 713 19.39 -32.62 -1.99
C VAL A 713 18.58 -31.97 -3.10
N ARG A 714 17.83 -32.78 -3.85
CA ARG A 714 16.90 -32.35 -4.89
C ARG A 714 15.48 -32.65 -4.44
N SER A 715 14.59 -31.70 -4.69
CA SER A 715 13.14 -31.80 -4.44
C SER A 715 12.39 -31.42 -5.71
N SER A 716 11.06 -31.52 -5.72
CA SER A 716 10.25 -31.03 -6.83
C SER A 716 10.48 -29.55 -7.18
N GLU A 717 10.89 -28.73 -6.19
CA GLU A 717 11.11 -27.28 -6.36
C GLU A 717 12.53 -26.97 -6.87
N ASN A 718 13.51 -27.80 -6.51
CA ASN A 718 14.89 -27.73 -7.03
C ASN A 718 15.27 -29.07 -7.67
N ASN A 719 14.60 -29.39 -8.77
CA ASN A 719 14.68 -30.70 -9.41
C ASN A 719 15.74 -30.80 -10.51
N THR A 720 16.55 -29.77 -10.72
CA THR A 720 17.53 -29.76 -11.81
C THR A 720 18.79 -30.57 -11.46
N VAL A 721 19.27 -31.35 -12.43
CA VAL A 721 20.52 -32.10 -12.34
C VAL A 721 21.31 -31.83 -13.62
N PRO A 722 22.47 -31.14 -13.54
CA PRO A 722 23.31 -30.90 -14.71
C PRO A 722 23.88 -32.22 -15.24
N GLU A 723 24.53 -32.18 -16.41
CA GLU A 723 25.22 -33.35 -16.95
C GLU A 723 26.46 -33.65 -16.09
N LEU A 724 26.30 -34.52 -15.09
CA LEU A 724 27.36 -34.94 -14.18
C LEU A 724 28.05 -36.17 -14.74
N ARG A 725 29.28 -36.02 -15.23
CA ARG A 725 30.05 -37.14 -15.79
C ARG A 725 30.51 -38.08 -14.69
N ALA A 726 30.54 -39.38 -15.00
CA ALA A 726 31.04 -40.38 -14.07
C ALA A 726 32.51 -40.12 -13.66
N GLY A 727 32.87 -40.42 -12.42
CA GLY A 727 34.24 -40.24 -11.89
C GLY A 727 35.30 -41.05 -12.62
N HIS A 728 34.91 -42.19 -13.18
CA HIS A 728 35.71 -42.94 -14.12
C HIS A 728 34.86 -43.49 -15.28
N GLN A 729 35.49 -43.77 -16.42
CA GLN A 729 34.79 -44.14 -17.65
C GLN A 729 33.89 -45.39 -17.57
N ARG A 730 34.03 -46.23 -16.55
CA ARG A 730 33.22 -47.44 -16.38
C ARG A 730 32.44 -47.43 -15.08
N GLN A 731 32.25 -46.24 -14.51
CA GLN A 731 31.23 -45.98 -13.51
C GLN A 731 30.01 -45.39 -14.22
N GLN A 732 28.84 -45.53 -13.61
CA GLN A 732 27.62 -44.88 -14.10
C GLN A 732 27.65 -43.41 -13.74
N SER A 733 27.22 -42.53 -14.64
CA SER A 733 27.00 -41.12 -14.29
C SER A 733 25.78 -40.96 -13.37
N ALA A 734 25.64 -39.80 -12.73
CA ALA A 734 24.51 -39.57 -11.83
C ALA A 734 23.16 -39.70 -12.55
N ASP A 735 23.06 -39.24 -13.82
CA ASP A 735 21.85 -39.41 -14.63
C ASP A 735 21.58 -40.88 -14.96
N GLU A 736 22.60 -41.67 -15.30
CA GLU A 736 22.45 -43.13 -15.52
C GLU A 736 21.97 -43.87 -14.27
N VAL A 737 22.40 -43.45 -13.07
CA VAL A 737 21.92 -44.02 -11.80
C VAL A 737 20.47 -43.62 -11.52
N LEU A 738 20.09 -42.37 -11.82
CA LEU A 738 18.75 -41.82 -11.60
C LEU A 738 17.71 -42.33 -12.61
N GLU A 739 18.12 -42.71 -13.82
CA GLU A 739 17.28 -43.33 -14.87
C GLU A 739 17.05 -44.84 -14.63
N ARG A 740 17.58 -45.43 -13.54
CA ARG A 740 17.71 -46.88 -13.39
C ARG A 740 16.61 -47.51 -12.53
N GLY A 741 16.11 -48.64 -13.01
CA GLY A 741 15.29 -49.57 -12.23
C GLY A 741 13.79 -49.42 -12.49
N GLU A 742 12.97 -49.72 -11.47
CA GLU A 742 11.52 -49.49 -11.51
C GLU A 742 11.14 -48.04 -11.14
N GLU A 743 12.10 -47.25 -10.66
CA GLU A 743 11.97 -45.87 -10.19
C GLU A 743 12.69 -44.93 -11.17
N ASP A 744 12.10 -44.68 -12.35
CA ASP A 744 12.64 -43.68 -13.28
C ASP A 744 12.32 -42.28 -12.74
N LEU A 745 13.31 -41.67 -12.07
CA LEU A 745 13.16 -40.35 -11.46
C LEU A 745 13.42 -39.22 -12.47
N PHE A 746 13.78 -39.53 -13.71
CA PHE A 746 14.24 -38.54 -14.66
C PHE A 746 13.12 -38.07 -15.59
N GLY A 747 12.69 -36.82 -15.42
CA GLY A 747 11.58 -36.24 -16.18
C GLY A 747 11.96 -35.82 -17.61
N GLY A 748 13.25 -35.63 -17.89
CA GLY A 748 13.77 -35.26 -19.20
C GLY A 748 14.96 -34.29 -19.13
N LYS A 749 15.31 -33.70 -20.28
CA LYS A 749 16.37 -32.68 -20.39
C LYS A 749 15.83 -31.40 -21.04
N TYR A 750 16.27 -30.25 -20.55
CA TYR A 750 16.02 -28.93 -21.15
C TYR A 750 16.83 -28.74 -22.44
N GLU A 751 16.52 -27.68 -23.21
CA GLU A 751 17.21 -27.37 -24.48
C GLU A 751 18.72 -27.11 -24.30
N ASN A 752 19.15 -26.68 -23.11
CA ASN A 752 20.56 -26.45 -22.78
C ASN A 752 21.31 -27.72 -22.36
N GLY A 753 20.63 -28.88 -22.27
CA GLY A 753 21.21 -30.16 -21.87
C GLY A 753 21.04 -30.51 -20.39
N THR A 754 20.64 -29.56 -19.54
CA THR A 754 20.39 -29.80 -18.10
C THR A 754 19.22 -30.77 -17.91
N GLY A 755 19.41 -31.82 -17.12
CA GLY A 755 18.36 -32.74 -16.71
C GLY A 755 17.43 -32.16 -15.66
N TYR A 756 16.23 -32.71 -15.55
CA TYR A 756 15.35 -32.47 -14.40
C TYR A 756 14.70 -33.76 -13.92
N LEU A 757 14.46 -33.83 -12.62
CA LEU A 757 13.81 -34.95 -11.94
C LEU A 757 12.29 -34.75 -11.91
N ASP A 758 11.54 -35.84 -12.12
CA ASP A 758 10.09 -35.87 -11.96
C ASP A 758 9.78 -36.34 -10.52
N LEU A 759 9.73 -35.39 -9.59
CA LEU A 759 9.54 -35.64 -8.16
C LEU A 759 8.17 -35.16 -7.69
N GLU A 760 7.45 -35.97 -6.91
CA GLU A 760 6.18 -35.59 -6.32
C GLU A 760 6.38 -34.49 -5.27
N LYS A 761 5.63 -33.40 -5.44
CA LYS A 761 5.78 -32.19 -4.63
C LYS A 761 5.56 -32.47 -3.14
N GLY A 762 6.55 -32.10 -2.33
CA GLY A 762 6.50 -32.23 -0.87
C GLY A 762 6.58 -33.67 -0.38
N LYS A 763 6.88 -34.64 -1.25
CA LYS A 763 6.92 -36.06 -0.90
C LYS A 763 8.22 -36.75 -1.27
N GLU A 764 8.86 -36.37 -2.37
CA GLU A 764 10.05 -37.05 -2.87
C GLU A 764 11.30 -36.15 -2.83
N PHE A 765 12.38 -36.70 -2.29
CA PHE A 765 13.67 -36.03 -2.10
C PHE A 765 14.82 -36.94 -2.52
N VAL A 766 15.77 -36.42 -3.29
CA VAL A 766 16.94 -37.17 -3.77
C VAL A 766 18.21 -36.60 -3.17
N PHE A 767 18.93 -37.39 -2.40
CA PHE A 767 20.23 -37.06 -1.82
C PHE A 767 21.34 -37.63 -2.71
N MET A 768 22.24 -36.77 -3.15
CA MET A 768 23.36 -37.11 -4.02
C MET A 768 24.67 -36.81 -3.27
N TYR A 769 25.49 -37.82 -3.02
CA TYR A 769 26.71 -37.71 -2.24
C TYR A 769 27.95 -37.76 -3.11
N GLU A 770 28.95 -36.98 -2.72
CA GLU A 770 30.35 -37.06 -3.16
C GLU A 770 31.22 -37.50 -1.98
N LEU A 771 31.79 -38.69 -2.07
CA LEU A 771 32.58 -39.36 -1.05
C LEU A 771 34.05 -39.56 -1.45
N THR A 772 34.38 -39.40 -2.74
CA THR A 772 35.74 -39.61 -3.25
C THR A 772 36.60 -38.35 -3.28
N GLU A 773 35.98 -37.17 -3.33
CA GLU A 773 36.65 -35.87 -3.17
C GLU A 773 36.03 -35.06 -2.02
N GLU A 774 36.80 -34.82 -0.95
CA GLU A 774 36.36 -33.98 0.17
C GLU A 774 36.44 -32.50 -0.20
N ALA A 775 35.33 -31.77 -0.14
CA ALA A 775 35.33 -30.34 -0.38
C ALA A 775 36.18 -29.62 0.69
N PRO A 776 36.96 -28.60 0.33
CA PRO A 776 37.71 -27.82 1.31
C PRO A 776 36.81 -27.23 2.40
N PRO A 777 37.30 -27.03 3.64
CA PRO A 777 36.50 -26.44 4.70
C PRO A 777 35.96 -25.05 4.33
N ASN A 778 34.66 -24.81 4.57
CA ASN A 778 33.93 -23.59 4.22
C ASN A 778 33.74 -23.34 2.71
N THR A 779 33.89 -24.36 1.87
CA THR A 779 33.49 -24.26 0.46
C THR A 779 31.99 -24.02 0.37
N ASP A 780 31.59 -23.07 -0.48
CA ASP A 780 30.19 -22.84 -0.82
C ASP A 780 29.66 -24.07 -1.57
N PRO A 781 28.57 -24.72 -1.11
CA PRO A 781 28.00 -25.86 -1.81
C PRO A 781 27.76 -25.58 -3.30
N GLU A 782 27.29 -24.37 -3.65
CA GLU A 782 27.03 -23.99 -5.05
C GLU A 782 28.30 -23.92 -5.89
N GLU A 783 29.42 -23.49 -5.30
CA GLU A 783 30.72 -23.50 -5.98
C GLU A 783 31.18 -24.93 -6.28
N PHE A 784 31.07 -25.85 -5.31
CA PHE A 784 31.51 -27.24 -5.47
C PHE A 784 30.61 -28.04 -6.42
N TRP A 785 29.31 -27.77 -6.42
CA TRP A 785 28.37 -28.36 -7.38
C TRP A 785 28.63 -27.89 -8.80
N LYS A 786 28.93 -26.60 -8.97
CA LYS A 786 29.27 -26.04 -10.27
C LYS A 786 30.62 -26.56 -10.79
N GLU A 787 31.57 -26.83 -9.90
CA GLU A 787 32.81 -27.51 -10.29
C GLU A 787 32.52 -28.86 -10.94
N ALA A 788 31.57 -29.64 -10.41
CA ALA A 788 31.15 -30.92 -11.01
C ALA A 788 30.54 -30.75 -12.42
N GLU A 789 29.72 -29.71 -12.63
CA GLU A 789 29.10 -29.40 -13.93
C GLU A 789 30.12 -29.00 -15.01
N GLU A 790 31.14 -28.21 -14.67
CA GLU A 790 32.09 -27.66 -15.65
C GLU A 790 33.16 -28.67 -16.13
N THR A 791 33.12 -29.93 -15.67
CA THR A 791 34.11 -30.95 -16.03
C THR A 791 33.82 -31.61 -17.39
N ASP A 792 34.59 -31.21 -18.41
CA ASP A 792 34.61 -31.88 -19.73
C ASP A 792 35.25 -33.29 -19.69
N THR A 793 35.69 -33.78 -18.53
CA THR A 793 36.37 -35.08 -18.37
C THR A 793 35.88 -35.84 -17.15
N PRO A 794 35.80 -37.19 -17.20
CA PRO A 794 35.55 -38.01 -16.02
C PRO A 794 36.47 -37.62 -14.85
N GLY A 795 35.89 -37.42 -13.68
CA GLY A 795 36.58 -37.04 -12.45
C GLY A 795 35.60 -36.70 -11.34
N ASP A 796 36.17 -36.43 -10.16
CA ASP A 796 35.44 -36.02 -8.97
C ASP A 796 35.65 -34.49 -8.79
N PRO A 797 34.68 -33.73 -8.25
CA PRO A 797 33.37 -34.20 -7.78
C PRO A 797 32.39 -34.50 -8.92
N ASN A 798 31.50 -35.47 -8.71
CA ASN A 798 30.46 -35.87 -9.67
C ASN A 798 29.13 -36.30 -9.00
N PHE A 799 29.11 -36.43 -7.68
CA PHE A 799 27.90 -36.71 -6.89
C PHE A 799 27.14 -37.98 -7.31
N ASN A 800 27.84 -38.97 -7.87
CA ASN A 800 27.29 -40.29 -8.22
C ASN A 800 27.65 -41.37 -7.19
N ASP A 801 28.40 -41.02 -6.14
CA ASP A 801 28.99 -42.01 -5.22
C ASP A 801 27.94 -42.73 -4.40
N VAL A 802 26.95 -41.99 -3.90
CA VAL A 802 25.72 -42.53 -3.29
C VAL A 802 24.55 -41.66 -3.69
N ILE A 803 23.49 -42.28 -4.20
CA ILE A 803 22.22 -41.61 -4.47
C ILE A 803 21.14 -42.30 -3.62
N VAL A 804 20.38 -41.50 -2.88
CA VAL A 804 19.31 -41.98 -2.01
C VAL A 804 18.02 -41.24 -2.32
N LEU A 805 16.95 -41.98 -2.63
CA LEU A 805 15.60 -41.45 -2.72
C LEU A 805 14.92 -41.60 -1.36
N VAL A 806 14.29 -40.53 -0.89
CA VAL A 806 13.46 -40.49 0.32
C VAL A 806 12.05 -40.07 -0.09
N GLU A 807 11.07 -40.91 0.21
CA GLU A 807 9.65 -40.66 -0.05
C GLU A 807 8.90 -40.56 1.28
N VAL A 808 8.01 -39.57 1.42
CA VAL A 808 7.22 -39.36 2.64
C VAL A 808 5.74 -39.14 2.35
N ASP A 809 4.88 -39.58 3.27
CA ASP A 809 3.43 -39.35 3.22
C ASP A 809 3.09 -37.88 3.51
N ASP A 810 3.12 -37.05 2.48
CA ASP A 810 2.63 -35.65 2.45
C ASP A 810 3.13 -34.80 3.65
N ILE A 811 4.23 -34.05 3.45
CA ILE A 811 4.62 -33.03 4.44
C ILE A 811 3.41 -32.11 4.64
N PRO A 812 2.89 -31.91 5.87
CA PRO A 812 1.66 -31.17 6.07
C PRO A 812 1.80 -29.75 5.51
N THR A 813 1.15 -29.55 4.36
CA THR A 813 0.92 -28.25 3.73
C THR A 813 -0.22 -27.49 4.40
N GLU A 814 -0.93 -28.15 5.32
CA GLU A 814 -1.95 -27.54 6.16
C GLU A 814 -1.29 -26.93 7.39
N ASP A 815 -1.13 -25.61 7.36
CA ASP A 815 -1.59 -24.71 8.44
C ASP A 815 -1.22 -23.26 8.09
N ILE A 816 -1.91 -22.69 7.10
CA ILE A 816 -2.24 -21.27 7.17
C ILE A 816 -3.47 -21.22 8.07
N VAL A 817 -3.27 -20.82 9.33
CA VAL A 817 -4.39 -20.63 10.26
C VAL A 817 -5.37 -19.65 9.61
N SER A 818 -6.64 -20.05 9.55
CA SER A 818 -7.67 -19.24 8.91
C SER A 818 -7.66 -17.81 9.44
N PRO A 819 -7.79 -16.81 8.55
CA PRO A 819 -7.75 -15.40 8.95
C PRO A 819 -8.86 -15.10 9.96
N ILE A 820 -8.53 -14.30 10.98
CA ILE A 820 -9.50 -13.81 11.96
C ILE A 820 -9.50 -12.29 11.86
N PRO A 821 -10.60 -11.64 11.42
CA PRO A 821 -10.69 -10.19 11.46
C PRO A 821 -10.74 -9.73 12.92
N VAL A 822 -9.97 -8.70 13.25
CA VAL A 822 -9.83 -8.20 14.62
C VAL A 822 -10.31 -6.73 14.66
N GLY A 823 -11.23 -6.42 15.57
CA GLY A 823 -11.71 -5.05 15.78
C GLY A 823 -10.70 -4.17 16.50
N GLU A 824 -10.99 -2.87 16.61
CA GLU A 824 -10.13 -1.87 17.29
C GLU A 824 -9.79 -2.23 18.76
N GLU A 825 -10.58 -3.09 19.40
CA GLU A 825 -10.37 -3.56 20.78
C GLU A 825 -9.69 -4.94 20.89
N GLY A 826 -9.28 -5.56 19.78
CA GLY A 826 -8.63 -6.87 19.79
C GLY A 826 -9.59 -8.08 19.79
N GLU A 827 -10.91 -7.84 19.69
CA GLU A 827 -11.92 -8.90 19.64
C GLU A 827 -12.20 -9.35 18.19
N THR A 828 -12.48 -10.64 18.01
CA THR A 828 -12.81 -11.23 16.71
C THR A 828 -14.12 -10.65 16.17
N VAL A 829 -14.12 -10.14 14.94
CA VAL A 829 -15.32 -9.56 14.32
C VAL A 829 -16.18 -10.67 13.73
N ASP A 830 -17.40 -10.85 14.26
CA ASP A 830 -18.39 -11.77 13.69
C ASP A 830 -18.93 -11.21 12.36
N VAL A 831 -18.31 -11.62 11.27
CA VAL A 831 -18.76 -11.38 9.89
C VAL A 831 -19.67 -12.52 9.47
N GLY A 832 -20.94 -12.42 9.86
CA GLY A 832 -21.94 -13.46 9.63
C GLY A 832 -21.85 -14.09 8.24
N HIS A 833 -21.61 -15.40 8.19
CA HIS A 833 -21.66 -16.17 6.95
C HIS A 833 -23.07 -16.08 6.36
N GLY A 834 -23.17 -15.45 5.19
CA GLY A 834 -24.35 -15.57 4.34
C GLY A 834 -24.46 -17.02 3.90
N GLU A 835 -25.40 -17.75 4.49
CA GLU A 835 -25.84 -19.04 3.98
C GLU A 835 -26.31 -18.84 2.53
N SER A 836 -25.63 -19.50 1.60
CA SER A 836 -26.09 -19.61 0.23
C SER A 836 -27.33 -20.50 0.21
N ASP A 837 -28.50 -19.87 0.10
CA ASP A 837 -29.75 -20.52 -0.28
C ASP A 837 -29.62 -21.04 -1.73
N ASP A 838 -29.16 -22.28 -1.87
CA ASP A 838 -29.38 -23.06 -3.08
C ASP A 838 -29.78 -24.48 -2.68
N ASP A 839 -31.09 -24.68 -2.44
CA ASP A 839 -31.70 -25.92 -2.90
C ASP A 839 -33.21 -25.79 -3.10
N SER A 840 -33.60 -25.82 -4.38
CA SER A 840 -34.98 -26.02 -4.78
C SER A 840 -35.31 -27.52 -4.76
N SER A 841 -36.10 -27.99 -3.80
CA SER A 841 -37.22 -28.93 -4.06
C SER A 841 -38.05 -29.25 -2.81
N ASP A 842 -39.31 -28.83 -2.83
CA ASP A 842 -40.40 -29.30 -1.96
C ASP A 842 -41.09 -30.52 -2.64
N PRO A 843 -41.98 -31.32 -2.00
CA PRO A 843 -42.30 -31.51 -0.57
C PRO A 843 -42.32 -32.99 -0.14
N SER A 844 -42.22 -33.27 1.17
CA SER A 844 -43.26 -33.97 1.96
C SER A 844 -42.75 -34.59 3.28
N GLY A 845 -43.39 -34.18 4.39
CA GLY A 845 -43.92 -35.12 5.38
C GLY A 845 -43.04 -35.59 6.54
N PHE A 846 -43.57 -35.35 7.75
CA PHE A 846 -43.32 -36.00 9.05
C PHE A 846 -42.32 -35.35 10.02
N ASP A 847 -42.90 -34.52 10.90
CA ASP A 847 -43.02 -34.77 12.35
C ASP A 847 -41.88 -35.54 13.04
N SER A 848 -41.10 -34.85 13.88
CA SER A 848 -41.04 -35.07 15.34
C SER A 848 -39.76 -34.48 15.94
N GLY A 849 -39.85 -33.97 17.16
CA GLY A 849 -38.68 -33.85 18.05
C GLY A 849 -38.32 -32.44 18.48
N VAL A 850 -39.20 -31.85 19.31
CA VAL A 850 -38.76 -30.90 20.33
C VAL A 850 -37.82 -31.66 21.29
N GLU A 851 -36.64 -31.10 21.57
CA GLU A 851 -36.11 -31.09 22.94
C GLU A 851 -35.24 -29.84 23.14
N VAL A 852 -35.82 -28.92 23.89
CA VAL A 852 -35.14 -27.78 24.50
C VAL A 852 -34.61 -28.29 25.83
N GLU A 853 -33.30 -28.27 26.04
CA GLU A 853 -32.74 -28.17 27.39
C GLU A 853 -31.71 -27.04 27.42
N THR A 854 -32.24 -25.87 27.80
CA THR A 854 -31.50 -24.90 28.59
C THR A 854 -31.05 -25.58 29.88
N ASP A 855 -29.75 -25.54 30.20
CA ASP A 855 -29.33 -25.20 31.55
C ASP A 855 -27.85 -24.79 31.62
N LYS A 856 -27.64 -23.71 32.37
CA LYS A 856 -26.36 -23.13 32.79
C LYS A 856 -25.49 -24.15 33.52
N ILE A 857 -24.17 -23.93 33.54
CA ILE A 857 -23.39 -23.60 34.77
C ILE A 857 -21.99 -23.10 34.39
N ILE A 858 -21.62 -21.97 35.01
CA ILE A 858 -20.27 -21.42 35.12
C ILE A 858 -19.52 -22.21 36.21
N ILE A 859 -18.28 -22.62 35.95
CA ILE A 859 -17.05 -22.38 36.75
C ILE A 859 -15.95 -23.29 36.19
N GLY A 860 -14.88 -22.68 35.71
CA GLY A 860 -13.67 -23.30 35.17
C GLY A 860 -13.00 -22.32 34.23
#